data_AF-A0A2T3APL1-F1
#
_entry.id   AF-A0A2T3APL1-F1
#
_cell.length_a   1.000
_cell.length_b   1.000
_cell.length_c   1.000
_cell.angle_alpha   90.00
_cell.angle_beta   90.00
_cell.angle_gamma   90.00
#
_symmetry.space_group_name_H-M   'P 1'
#
loop_
_entity.id
_entity.type
_entity.pdbx_description
1 polymer ?
#
loop_
_entity_poly.entity_id
_entity_poly.type
_entity_poly.pdbx_seq_one_letter_code
_entity_poly.pdbx_strand_id
1 'polypeptide(L)'
;MASHSGLTVDEFRLLSWTRPELSRNTIQPESLERHCPLDNGRLEGHHTVSPSNIQVRLFDTGDLRALPLEIAYLILSLLDLRSLTDFRAVSWGCRALVDSLPQYKAIIQHAPNALRALLSTHMAVHFTTPNLFEALCTQVCFGCGQFGPFLDLFTCYRYCLACVIDSNDLLSTPISTAKREFNLTSRMIRTLPTCLSLPGQYTESERTYQRRISLVRVQSIMATRTAQPDHHALSRRRQGQLGTSLLQPSIQQAPQRWDGHGQNPYRFMPMKRRVRFPNIHISHTHISNAPISARLTLSYCQYNIVMAHPFEGLGMPSSPPASSNNLSQALQRTLSKGFPHWGSFAGKAVRATFTIKMDGNYDYFYTSDDPDELFELAQGFFEEIQIMAAALSENQASAYGEFLTTAFAELIFGSNLIENAGLGHDVTIRICKVIFEGRIEPSTIQLRDDEYEQALEELKLRHLESDHSTVIRSRAEIVQHALALKYLTTHMIELNKPLSEELLLQTHEILTDGIDGPDGDQSATYSGIYRTEVVIAGFSNFTHPGQIHSAMRALVADFNNDMKRAEEKGELDPYYLAAKYCHKFVNIHPFLDGNGRVCRLLLNAILLKYAGIVVVLGEKEQERETYLEIASRGSMDEQVPEDERSRVPWGGLASYVIKKGTMKMEALRDTLKMASNA
;
A
#
# COMPACT_ATOMS: atom_id res chain seq x y z
N MET A 1 2.15 -33.40 -24.95
CA MET A 1 0.76 -32.95 -25.15
C MET A 1 0.33 -32.26 -23.87
N ALA A 2 0.41 -30.93 -23.82
CA ALA A 2 -0.02 -30.15 -22.65
C ALA A 2 -1.53 -29.91 -22.76
N SER A 3 -2.30 -30.44 -21.81
CA SER A 3 -3.73 -30.21 -21.70
C SER A 3 -3.98 -28.81 -21.13
N HIS A 4 -4.74 -28.00 -21.88
CA HIS A 4 -5.26 -26.71 -21.47
C HIS A 4 -6.12 -26.82 -20.20
N SER A 5 -5.69 -26.19 -19.11
CA SER A 5 -6.56 -25.84 -17.99
C SER A 5 -7.11 -24.42 -18.21
N GLY A 6 -8.10 -24.32 -19.10
CA GLY A 6 -8.92 -23.11 -19.20
C GLY A 6 -9.99 -23.11 -18.12
N LEU A 7 -10.23 -21.95 -17.49
CA LEU A 7 -11.38 -21.72 -16.62
C LEU A 7 -12.67 -22.09 -17.35
N THR A 8 -13.55 -22.81 -16.68
CA THR A 8 -14.88 -23.12 -17.20
C THR A 8 -15.74 -21.85 -17.31
N VAL A 9 -16.77 -21.90 -18.15
CA VAL A 9 -17.70 -20.78 -18.34
C VAL A 9 -18.40 -20.38 -17.04
N ASP A 10 -18.62 -21.34 -16.13
CA ASP A 10 -19.28 -21.08 -14.86
C ASP A 10 -18.31 -20.50 -13.81
N GLU A 11 -17.04 -20.91 -13.80
CA GLU A 11 -15.99 -20.23 -13.01
C GLU A 11 -15.76 -18.79 -13.51
N PHE A 12 -15.83 -18.55 -14.82
CA PHE A 12 -15.79 -17.20 -15.40
C PHE A 12 -16.99 -16.34 -15.00
N ARG A 13 -18.19 -16.94 -14.87
CA ARG A 13 -19.42 -16.26 -14.42
C ARG A 13 -19.43 -15.95 -12.92
N LEU A 14 -18.77 -16.78 -12.10
CA LEU A 14 -18.56 -16.52 -10.67
C LEU A 14 -17.58 -15.35 -10.44
N LEU A 15 -16.56 -15.22 -11.29
CA LEU A 15 -15.51 -14.19 -11.22
C LEU A 15 -15.82 -12.92 -12.03
N SER A 16 -17.02 -12.83 -12.61
CA SER A 16 -17.52 -11.64 -13.29
C SER A 16 -18.83 -11.20 -12.66
N TRP A 17 -18.95 -9.89 -12.39
CA TRP A 17 -20.15 -9.29 -11.82
C TRP A 17 -21.36 -9.59 -12.73
N THR A 18 -22.12 -10.63 -12.39
CA THR A 18 -23.29 -11.09 -13.12
C THR A 18 -24.50 -10.28 -12.68
N ARG A 19 -24.57 -9.02 -13.13
CA ARG A 19 -25.86 -8.44 -13.53
C ARG A 19 -25.90 -8.40 -15.06
N PRO A 20 -26.67 -9.28 -15.72
CA PRO A 20 -26.83 -9.34 -17.18
C PRO A 20 -27.27 -8.01 -17.82
N GLU A 21 -27.80 -7.08 -17.03
CA GLU A 21 -28.50 -5.88 -17.53
C GLU A 21 -27.63 -4.60 -17.55
N LEU A 22 -26.43 -4.59 -16.94
CA LEU A 22 -25.59 -3.38 -16.86
C LEU A 22 -24.93 -2.98 -18.18
N SER A 23 -24.85 -3.88 -19.17
CA SER A 23 -24.43 -3.49 -20.52
C SER A 23 -25.33 -2.39 -21.06
N ARG A 24 -26.64 -2.40 -20.76
CA ARG A 24 -27.66 -1.46 -21.26
C ARG A 24 -27.55 -0.04 -20.69
N ASN A 25 -26.70 0.18 -19.69
CA ASN A 25 -26.52 1.48 -19.02
C ASN A 25 -25.19 2.15 -19.39
N THR A 26 -24.57 1.81 -20.53
CA THR A 26 -23.30 2.41 -20.97
C THR A 26 -23.17 2.45 -22.50
N ILE A 27 -22.16 3.18 -22.99
CA ILE A 27 -21.88 3.26 -24.42
C ILE A 27 -21.46 1.88 -24.98
N GLN A 28 -22.18 1.38 -25.98
CA GLN A 28 -21.91 0.08 -26.61
C GLN A 28 -20.67 0.12 -27.53
N PRO A 29 -19.74 -0.85 -27.42
CA PRO A 29 -18.58 -0.98 -28.31
C PRO A 29 -18.93 -0.97 -29.81
N GLU A 30 -19.97 -1.69 -30.21
CA GLU A 30 -20.34 -1.89 -31.62
C GLU A 30 -20.84 -0.58 -32.25
N SER A 31 -21.49 0.28 -31.45
CA SER A 31 -21.90 1.61 -31.88
C SER A 31 -20.70 2.51 -32.13
N LEU A 32 -19.69 2.47 -31.26
CA LEU A 32 -18.47 3.26 -31.40
C LEU A 32 -17.66 2.85 -32.63
N GLU A 33 -17.53 1.56 -32.89
CA GLU A 33 -16.78 1.07 -34.04
C GLU A 33 -17.42 1.47 -35.39
N ARG A 34 -18.75 1.50 -35.46
CA ARG A 34 -19.48 1.97 -36.66
C ARG A 34 -19.34 3.48 -36.88
N HIS A 35 -19.44 4.29 -35.83
CA HIS A 35 -19.50 5.75 -35.95
C HIS A 35 -18.12 6.44 -35.87
N CYS A 36 -17.12 5.77 -35.29
CA CYS A 36 -15.75 6.27 -35.18
C CYS A 36 -14.75 5.14 -35.53
N PRO A 37 -14.66 4.79 -36.82
CA PRO A 37 -13.67 3.83 -37.28
C PRO A 37 -12.27 4.43 -37.14
N LEU A 38 -11.44 3.83 -36.29
CA LEU A 38 -10.01 4.15 -36.25
C LEU A 38 -9.34 3.51 -37.48
N ASP A 39 -8.44 4.24 -38.12
CA ASP A 39 -7.71 3.81 -39.32
C ASP A 39 -6.42 3.03 -39.01
N ASN A 40 -6.09 2.85 -37.72
CA ASN A 40 -5.01 1.99 -37.23
C ASN A 40 -5.15 0.56 -37.80
N GLY A 41 -4.12 0.08 -38.50
CA GLY A 41 -4.10 -1.25 -39.13
C GLY A 41 -4.99 -1.42 -40.35
N ARG A 42 -5.69 -0.37 -40.82
CA ARG A 42 -6.55 -0.41 -42.03
C ARG A 42 -5.88 0.14 -43.28
N LEU A 43 -4.85 0.95 -43.07
CA LEU A 43 -4.05 1.57 -44.13
C LEU A 43 -2.65 0.91 -44.11
N GLU A 44 -2.59 -0.41 -44.35
CA GLU A 44 -1.33 -1.07 -44.69
C GLU A 44 -1.03 -0.78 -46.16
N GLY A 45 0.18 -0.31 -46.44
CA GLY A 45 0.54 0.26 -47.74
C GLY A 45 0.29 -0.71 -48.90
N HIS A 46 -0.56 -0.30 -49.84
CA HIS A 46 -0.55 -0.82 -51.20
C HIS A 46 0.78 -0.47 -51.89
N HIS A 47 1.91 -1.09 -51.55
CA HIS A 47 3.14 -0.95 -52.32
C HIS A 47 3.99 -2.23 -52.32
N THR A 48 3.57 -3.17 -53.16
CA THR A 48 4.51 -4.02 -53.92
C THR A 48 5.21 -3.14 -54.98
N VAL A 49 6.28 -2.42 -54.63
CA VAL A 49 7.19 -1.83 -55.63
C VAL A 49 8.63 -1.90 -55.14
N SER A 50 9.51 -2.37 -56.03
CA SER A 50 10.92 -2.72 -55.80
C SER A 50 11.79 -1.60 -55.18
N PRO A 51 12.89 -1.97 -54.49
CA PRO A 51 13.67 -1.06 -53.67
C PRO A 51 14.79 -0.41 -54.50
N SER A 52 14.88 0.92 -54.48
CA SER A 52 16.21 1.56 -54.55
C SER A 52 16.24 3.03 -54.15
N ASN A 53 15.17 3.84 -54.26
CA ASN A 53 15.32 5.28 -53.96
C ASN A 53 14.08 6.02 -53.39
N ILE A 54 12.95 5.34 -53.12
CA ILE A 54 11.71 6.00 -52.66
C ILE A 54 11.46 5.85 -51.15
N GLN A 55 12.05 4.84 -50.49
CA GLN A 55 11.81 4.57 -49.06
C GLN A 55 12.21 5.71 -48.11
N VAL A 56 13.21 6.54 -48.48
CA VAL A 56 13.69 7.62 -47.60
C VAL A 56 12.75 8.84 -47.59
N ARG A 57 11.91 9.04 -48.62
CA ARG A 57 10.99 10.21 -48.69
C ARG A 57 9.59 9.95 -48.12
N LEU A 58 9.16 8.69 -48.03
CA LEU A 58 7.80 8.34 -47.58
C LEU A 58 7.62 8.39 -46.06
N PHE A 59 8.70 8.33 -45.28
CA PHE A 59 8.67 8.38 -43.82
C PHE A 59 9.23 9.68 -43.25
N ASP A 60 9.20 10.76 -44.03
CA ASP A 60 9.73 12.07 -43.61
C ASP A 60 8.77 12.75 -42.62
N THR A 61 9.30 13.09 -41.44
CA THR A 61 8.64 13.90 -40.41
C THR A 61 9.04 15.38 -40.50
N GLY A 62 9.76 15.76 -41.56
CA GLY A 62 10.27 17.11 -41.77
C GLY A 62 11.37 17.46 -40.77
N ASP A 63 11.39 18.69 -40.28
CA ASP A 63 12.41 19.16 -39.33
C ASP A 63 12.36 18.43 -37.98
N LEU A 64 11.25 17.75 -37.65
CA LEU A 64 11.14 16.94 -36.43
C LEU A 64 12.14 15.77 -36.41
N ARG A 65 12.67 15.34 -37.57
CA ARG A 65 13.73 14.31 -37.65
C ARG A 65 15.05 14.76 -37.02
N ALA A 66 15.25 16.06 -36.82
CA ALA A 66 16.43 16.59 -36.14
C ALA A 66 16.41 16.32 -34.64
N LEU A 67 15.25 15.96 -34.08
CA LEU A 67 15.09 15.64 -32.68
C LEU A 67 15.39 14.15 -32.44
N PRO A 68 16.06 13.80 -31.32
CA PRO A 68 16.10 12.42 -30.85
C PRO A 68 14.69 11.87 -30.65
N LEU A 69 14.51 10.57 -30.88
CA LEU A 69 13.20 9.90 -30.84
C LEU A 69 12.51 10.08 -29.50
N GLU A 70 13.28 10.09 -28.41
CA GLU A 70 12.84 10.30 -27.05
C GLU A 70 12.22 11.69 -26.88
N ILE A 71 12.84 12.73 -27.47
CA ILE A 71 12.34 14.11 -27.42
C ILE A 71 11.06 14.25 -28.26
N ALA A 72 11.02 13.62 -29.43
CA ALA A 72 9.82 13.58 -30.25
C ALA A 72 8.66 12.89 -29.51
N TYR A 73 8.92 11.78 -28.82
CA TYR A 73 7.92 11.11 -27.98
C TYR A 73 7.43 11.97 -26.82
N LEU A 74 8.33 12.72 -26.16
CA LEU A 74 7.94 13.65 -25.11
C LEU A 74 7.00 14.73 -25.65
N ILE A 75 7.35 15.35 -26.78
CA ILE A 75 6.51 16.40 -27.41
C ILE A 75 5.14 15.84 -27.80
N LEU A 76 5.10 14.69 -28.47
CA LEU A 76 3.84 14.08 -28.89
C LEU A 76 2.98 13.62 -27.70
N SER A 77 3.59 13.24 -26.57
CA SER A 77 2.86 12.89 -25.35
C SER A 77 2.17 14.10 -24.69
N LEU A 78 2.57 15.33 -25.04
CA LEU A 78 1.93 16.56 -24.56
C LEU A 78 0.71 16.97 -25.38
N LEU A 79 0.54 16.42 -26.59
CA LEU A 79 -0.62 16.70 -27.42
C LEU A 79 -1.87 16.03 -26.84
N ASP A 80 -2.99 16.75 -26.86
CA ASP A 80 -4.29 16.13 -26.57
C ASP A 80 -4.60 15.07 -27.64
N LEU A 81 -5.43 14.09 -27.28
CA LEU A 81 -5.73 12.93 -28.13
C LEU A 81 -6.34 13.33 -29.47
N ARG A 82 -7.04 14.47 -29.55
CA ARG A 82 -7.57 14.97 -30.82
C ARG A 82 -6.43 15.52 -31.68
N SER A 83 -5.63 16.43 -31.15
CA SER A 83 -4.46 16.99 -31.84
C SER A 83 -3.44 15.92 -32.24
N LEU A 84 -3.22 14.90 -31.42
CA LEU A 84 -2.34 13.78 -31.75
C LEU A 84 -2.88 12.94 -32.90
N THR A 85 -4.19 12.67 -32.92
CA THR A 85 -4.84 11.93 -34.03
C THR A 85 -4.81 12.75 -35.32
N ASP A 86 -4.98 14.07 -35.22
CA ASP A 86 -4.87 14.99 -36.35
C ASP A 86 -3.41 15.04 -36.87
N PHE A 87 -2.41 15.12 -35.97
CA PHE A 87 -0.98 15.05 -36.32
C PHE A 87 -0.61 13.72 -36.99
N ARG A 88 -1.12 12.61 -36.47
CA ARG A 88 -0.96 11.27 -37.05
C ARG A 88 -1.45 11.19 -38.50
N ALA A 89 -2.42 12.03 -38.88
CA ALA A 89 -2.97 12.08 -40.23
C ALA A 89 -2.19 12.97 -41.21
N VAL A 90 -1.18 13.74 -40.76
CA VAL A 90 -0.45 14.73 -41.58
C VAL A 90 0.44 14.08 -42.65
N SER A 91 1.19 13.03 -42.29
CA SER A 91 2.07 12.31 -43.21
C SER A 91 2.23 10.84 -42.78
N TRP A 92 2.75 10.00 -43.67
CA TRP A 92 3.10 8.62 -43.34
C TRP A 92 4.22 8.54 -42.28
N GLY A 93 5.14 9.50 -42.27
CA GLY A 93 6.17 9.64 -41.23
C GLY A 93 5.56 9.97 -39.86
N CYS A 94 4.68 10.97 -39.79
CA CYS A 94 3.96 11.31 -38.55
C CYS A 94 3.08 10.15 -38.09
N ARG A 95 2.47 9.41 -39.02
CA ARG A 95 1.71 8.21 -38.72
C ARG A 95 2.55 7.14 -38.06
N ALA A 96 3.67 6.78 -38.67
CA ALA A 96 4.59 5.79 -38.14
C ALA A 96 5.12 6.20 -36.77
N LEU A 97 5.43 7.49 -36.59
CA LEU A 97 5.92 8.04 -35.32
C LEU A 97 4.88 7.97 -34.21
N VAL A 98 3.60 8.28 -34.49
CA VAL A 98 2.52 8.12 -33.51
C VAL A 98 2.16 6.67 -33.26
N ASP A 99 2.18 5.81 -34.28
CA ASP A 99 1.94 4.36 -34.11
C ASP A 99 3.08 3.66 -33.36
N SER A 100 4.28 4.22 -33.38
CA SER A 100 5.41 3.73 -32.60
C SER A 100 5.43 4.26 -31.16
N LEU A 101 4.62 5.27 -30.82
CA LEU A 101 4.49 5.73 -29.44
C LEU A 101 3.99 4.58 -28.57
N PRO A 102 4.75 4.21 -27.53
CA PRO A 102 4.41 3.16 -26.60
C PRO A 102 2.95 3.16 -26.15
N GLN A 103 2.53 4.17 -25.39
CA GLN A 103 1.22 4.21 -24.75
C GLN A 103 0.09 4.23 -25.78
N TYR A 104 0.28 4.90 -26.92
CA TYR A 104 -0.71 4.98 -27.99
C TYR A 104 -0.91 3.60 -28.64
N LYS A 105 0.18 2.95 -29.05
CA LYS A 105 0.16 1.60 -29.62
C LYS A 105 -0.57 0.62 -28.71
N ALA A 106 -0.30 0.72 -27.42
CA ALA A 106 -0.92 -0.05 -26.38
C ALA A 106 -2.45 0.16 -26.36
N ILE A 107 -2.91 1.42 -26.26
CA ILE A 107 -4.34 1.75 -26.23
C ILE A 107 -5.06 1.21 -27.47
N ILE A 108 -4.46 1.36 -28.64
CA ILE A 108 -5.03 0.87 -29.90
C ILE A 108 -5.15 -0.66 -29.91
N GLN A 109 -4.12 -1.35 -29.42
CA GLN A 109 -4.08 -2.81 -29.40
C GLN A 109 -5.11 -3.41 -28.44
N HIS A 110 -5.26 -2.80 -27.26
CA HIS A 110 -6.04 -3.39 -26.19
C HIS A 110 -7.39 -2.67 -26.02
N ALA A 111 -7.43 -1.36 -25.86
CA ALA A 111 -8.65 -0.62 -25.50
C ALA A 111 -9.07 0.46 -26.52
N PRO A 112 -9.16 0.17 -27.83
CA PRO A 112 -9.41 1.19 -28.85
C PRO A 112 -10.77 1.88 -28.67
N ASN A 113 -11.73 1.20 -28.04
CA ASN A 113 -13.07 1.75 -27.77
C ASN A 113 -13.07 2.92 -26.77
N ALA A 114 -12.06 3.05 -25.92
CA ALA A 114 -11.95 4.18 -25.01
C ALA A 114 -11.55 5.45 -25.79
N LEU A 115 -10.58 5.33 -26.69
CA LEU A 115 -10.21 6.42 -27.61
C LEU A 115 -11.37 6.81 -28.53
N ARG A 116 -12.07 5.81 -29.11
CA ARG A 116 -13.28 6.06 -29.91
C ARG A 116 -14.34 6.82 -29.13
N ALA A 117 -14.57 6.46 -27.86
CA ALA A 117 -15.55 7.14 -27.01
C ALA A 117 -15.19 8.62 -26.83
N LEU A 118 -13.95 8.93 -26.45
CA LEU A 118 -13.49 10.31 -26.26
C LEU A 118 -13.53 11.15 -27.54
N LEU A 119 -13.11 10.59 -28.68
CA LEU A 119 -13.17 11.28 -29.97
C LEU A 119 -14.63 11.54 -30.38
N SER A 120 -15.48 10.53 -30.27
CA SER A 120 -16.89 10.63 -30.67
C SER A 120 -17.66 11.60 -29.79
N THR A 121 -17.39 11.67 -28.50
CA THR A 121 -18.06 12.60 -27.56
C THR A 121 -17.44 14.00 -27.51
N HIS A 122 -16.40 14.24 -28.31
CA HIS A 122 -15.62 15.49 -28.34
C HIS A 122 -14.84 15.78 -27.04
N MET A 123 -14.62 14.75 -26.21
CA MET A 123 -13.88 14.88 -24.96
C MET A 123 -12.37 14.63 -25.13
N ALA A 124 -11.93 14.11 -26.28
CA ALA A 124 -10.52 13.85 -26.57
C ALA A 124 -9.61 15.10 -26.48
N VAL A 125 -10.15 16.31 -26.65
CA VAL A 125 -9.40 17.57 -26.54
C VAL A 125 -8.93 17.88 -25.11
N HIS A 126 -9.46 17.17 -24.11
CA HIS A 126 -9.16 17.40 -22.71
C HIS A 126 -8.15 16.42 -22.12
N PHE A 127 -7.74 15.40 -22.88
CA PHE A 127 -6.89 14.32 -22.37
C PHE A 127 -5.77 14.02 -23.34
N THR A 128 -4.60 13.68 -22.81
CA THR A 128 -3.44 13.21 -23.57
C THR A 128 -3.39 11.68 -23.64
N THR A 129 -2.47 11.12 -24.41
CA THR A 129 -2.25 9.65 -24.44
C THR A 129 -1.85 9.10 -23.07
N PRO A 130 -0.93 9.72 -22.30
CA PRO A 130 -0.66 9.32 -20.92
C PRO A 130 -1.90 9.27 -20.04
N ASN A 131 -2.77 10.30 -20.05
CA ASN A 131 -3.96 10.33 -19.19
C ASN A 131 -4.91 9.16 -19.46
N LEU A 132 -5.17 8.87 -20.75
CA LEU A 132 -6.05 7.76 -21.12
C LEU A 132 -5.41 6.40 -20.82
N PHE A 133 -4.11 6.26 -21.10
CA PHE A 133 -3.38 5.02 -20.83
C PHE A 133 -3.39 4.71 -19.33
N GLU A 134 -3.07 5.70 -18.50
CA GLU A 134 -3.08 5.59 -17.04
C GLU A 134 -4.47 5.18 -16.54
N ALA A 135 -5.53 5.88 -16.96
CA ALA A 135 -6.90 5.56 -16.59
C ALA A 135 -7.30 4.13 -16.96
N LEU A 136 -6.84 3.62 -18.11
CA LEU A 136 -7.09 2.25 -18.53
C LEU A 136 -6.23 1.21 -17.77
N CYS A 137 -5.10 1.62 -17.21
CA CYS A 137 -4.24 0.79 -16.37
C CYS A 137 -4.65 0.82 -14.88
N THR A 138 -5.33 1.86 -14.41
CA THR A 138 -5.94 1.92 -13.07
C THR A 138 -7.05 0.89 -12.97
N GLN A 139 -7.21 0.17 -11.84
CA GLN A 139 -8.27 -0.83 -11.63
C GLN A 139 -9.41 -0.35 -10.74
N VAL A 140 -9.10 0.60 -9.88
CA VAL A 140 -9.94 1.06 -8.79
C VAL A 140 -10.89 2.17 -9.22
N CYS A 141 -12.00 2.26 -8.51
CA CYS A 141 -12.98 3.31 -8.54
C CYS A 141 -12.40 4.53 -7.81
N PHE A 142 -12.35 5.66 -8.48
CA PHE A 142 -11.91 6.93 -7.91
C PHE A 142 -12.75 7.34 -6.69
N GLY A 143 -14.05 6.99 -6.67
CA GLY A 143 -14.95 7.36 -5.58
C GLY A 143 -14.86 6.50 -4.32
N CYS A 144 -14.58 5.19 -4.44
CA CYS A 144 -14.65 4.27 -3.29
C CYS A 144 -13.51 3.24 -3.21
N GLY A 145 -12.55 3.25 -4.13
CA GLY A 145 -11.43 2.31 -4.14
C GLY A 145 -11.75 0.89 -4.60
N GLN A 146 -13.02 0.49 -4.67
CA GLN A 146 -13.46 -0.81 -5.21
C GLN A 146 -13.18 -0.91 -6.72
N PHE A 147 -13.31 -2.09 -7.34
CA PHE A 147 -13.13 -2.19 -8.80
C PHE A 147 -14.05 -1.22 -9.57
N GLY A 148 -13.47 -0.42 -10.47
CA GLY A 148 -14.18 0.63 -11.19
C GLY A 148 -14.45 0.29 -12.67
N PRO A 149 -15.43 -0.56 -13.04
CA PRO A 149 -15.62 -1.03 -14.43
C PRO A 149 -15.94 0.06 -15.48
N PHE A 150 -16.27 1.28 -15.06
CA PHE A 150 -16.70 2.35 -15.94
C PHE A 150 -15.65 3.45 -16.05
N LEU A 151 -15.30 3.83 -17.28
CA LEU A 151 -14.50 5.02 -17.55
C LEU A 151 -15.44 6.21 -17.73
N ASP A 152 -15.24 7.25 -16.92
CA ASP A 152 -15.95 8.51 -17.02
C ASP A 152 -15.29 9.44 -18.06
N LEU A 153 -16.06 9.90 -19.04
CA LEU A 153 -15.51 10.69 -20.15
C LEU A 153 -15.26 12.17 -19.83
N PHE A 154 -15.75 12.69 -18.69
CA PHE A 154 -15.48 14.07 -18.27
C PHE A 154 -14.18 14.23 -17.49
N THR A 155 -13.79 13.20 -16.74
CA THR A 155 -12.61 13.22 -15.87
C THR A 155 -11.52 12.26 -16.31
N CYS A 156 -11.85 11.30 -17.18
CA CYS A 156 -11.00 10.16 -17.51
C CYS A 156 -10.62 9.33 -16.27
N TYR A 157 -11.47 9.32 -15.24
CA TYR A 157 -11.33 8.43 -14.08
C TYR A 157 -12.24 7.21 -14.18
N ARG A 158 -11.89 6.17 -13.42
CA ARG A 158 -12.69 4.95 -13.33
C ARG A 158 -13.62 5.01 -12.14
N TYR A 159 -14.85 4.51 -12.29
CA TYR A 159 -15.84 4.44 -11.22
C TYR A 159 -16.55 3.09 -11.17
N CYS A 160 -16.98 2.70 -9.98
CA CYS A 160 -17.89 1.58 -9.77
C CYS A 160 -19.34 2.03 -9.96
N LEU A 161 -20.24 1.06 -10.13
CA LEU A 161 -21.65 1.36 -10.36
C LEU A 161 -22.26 2.17 -9.21
N ALA A 162 -21.95 1.80 -7.95
CA ALA A 162 -22.47 2.46 -6.77
C ALA A 162 -22.08 3.94 -6.75
N CYS A 163 -20.80 4.26 -6.92
CA CYS A 163 -20.35 5.65 -7.02
C CYS A 163 -20.98 6.39 -8.20
N VAL A 164 -21.14 5.73 -9.36
CA VAL A 164 -21.84 6.33 -10.50
C VAL A 164 -23.29 6.66 -10.15
N ILE A 165 -23.98 5.85 -9.35
CA ILE A 165 -25.38 6.09 -8.96
C ILE A 165 -25.49 7.15 -7.85
N ASP A 166 -24.63 7.09 -6.85
CA ASP A 166 -24.80 7.82 -5.59
C ASP A 166 -24.09 9.18 -5.56
N SER A 167 -23.01 9.36 -6.33
CA SER A 167 -22.24 10.62 -6.31
C SER A 167 -22.95 11.74 -7.04
N ASN A 168 -23.26 12.85 -6.35
CA ASN A 168 -23.80 14.05 -6.99
C ASN A 168 -22.77 14.73 -7.92
N ASP A 169 -21.48 14.52 -7.70
CA ASP A 169 -20.41 15.13 -8.50
C ASP A 169 -20.37 14.56 -9.93
N LEU A 170 -20.88 13.33 -10.11
CA LEU A 170 -21.00 12.68 -11.42
C LEU A 170 -22.29 13.03 -12.16
N LEU A 171 -23.17 13.85 -11.56
CA LEU A 171 -24.42 14.23 -12.18
C LEU A 171 -24.19 15.11 -13.41
N SER A 172 -24.75 14.68 -14.54
CA SER A 172 -24.68 15.41 -15.81
C SER A 172 -26.08 15.84 -16.24
N THR A 173 -26.13 16.94 -16.97
CA THR A 173 -27.40 17.53 -17.43
C THR A 173 -27.26 18.10 -18.85
N PRO A 174 -28.33 18.14 -19.65
CA PRO A 174 -28.31 18.85 -20.92
C PRO A 174 -28.00 20.34 -20.74
N ILE A 175 -27.22 20.92 -21.65
CA ILE A 175 -26.91 22.36 -21.63
C ILE A 175 -28.17 23.22 -21.61
N SER A 176 -29.23 22.84 -22.32
CA SER A 176 -30.50 23.58 -22.31
C SER A 176 -31.13 23.66 -20.92
N THR A 177 -31.10 22.55 -20.19
CA THR A 177 -31.54 22.50 -18.78
C THR A 177 -30.60 23.30 -17.90
N ALA A 178 -29.28 23.14 -18.07
CA ALA A 178 -28.29 23.89 -17.32
C ALA A 178 -28.45 25.42 -17.45
N LYS A 179 -28.70 25.91 -18.69
CA LYS A 179 -28.96 27.32 -18.96
C LYS A 179 -30.16 27.84 -18.18
N ARG A 180 -31.24 27.08 -18.17
CA ARG A 180 -32.51 27.47 -17.55
C ARG A 180 -32.44 27.41 -16.02
N GLU A 181 -31.94 26.31 -15.48
CA GLU A 181 -31.95 26.07 -14.03
C GLU A 181 -30.82 26.82 -13.31
N PHE A 182 -29.68 27.05 -13.96
CA PHE A 182 -28.51 27.71 -13.36
C PHE A 182 -28.18 29.08 -13.98
N ASN A 183 -29.09 29.66 -14.78
CA ASN A 183 -28.94 31.00 -15.38
C ASN A 183 -27.59 31.23 -16.09
N LEU A 184 -27.13 30.24 -16.86
CA LEU A 184 -25.80 30.29 -17.49
C LEU A 184 -25.77 31.16 -18.73
N THR A 185 -24.80 32.08 -18.79
CA THR A 185 -24.55 32.90 -19.97
C THR A 185 -23.85 32.10 -21.08
N SER A 186 -24.01 32.52 -22.33
CA SER A 186 -23.30 31.90 -23.48
C SER A 186 -21.76 31.96 -23.33
N ARG A 187 -21.22 32.91 -22.57
CA ARG A 187 -19.79 32.99 -22.27
C ARG A 187 -19.35 31.88 -21.32
N MET A 188 -20.10 31.66 -20.23
CA MET A 188 -19.81 30.60 -19.26
C MET A 188 -19.93 29.21 -19.90
N ILE A 189 -20.84 29.04 -20.84
CA ILE A 189 -21.02 27.74 -21.49
C ILE A 189 -19.84 27.37 -22.38
N ARG A 190 -19.22 28.37 -23.04
CA ARG A 190 -18.01 28.12 -23.85
C ARG A 190 -16.81 27.69 -23.03
N THR A 191 -16.81 27.97 -21.73
CA THR A 191 -15.72 27.56 -20.82
C THR A 191 -16.00 26.22 -20.14
N LEU A 192 -17.21 25.66 -20.29
CA LEU A 192 -17.58 24.39 -19.68
C LEU A 192 -17.16 23.21 -20.58
N PRO A 193 -16.46 22.19 -20.02
CA PRO A 193 -16.28 20.91 -20.70
C PRO A 193 -17.64 20.34 -21.10
N THR A 194 -17.80 20.02 -22.37
CA THR A 194 -19.08 19.62 -22.96
C THR A 194 -18.95 18.28 -23.65
N CYS A 195 -19.60 17.26 -23.08
CA CYS A 195 -19.65 15.92 -23.65
C CYS A 195 -20.85 15.81 -24.61
N LEU A 196 -20.60 15.53 -25.88
CA LEU A 196 -21.67 15.26 -26.85
C LEU A 196 -22.10 13.79 -26.76
N SER A 197 -23.31 13.53 -26.26
CA SER A 197 -23.81 12.16 -26.06
C SER A 197 -23.82 11.34 -27.36
N LEU A 198 -23.80 10.01 -27.22
CA LEU A 198 -23.89 9.09 -28.34
C LEU A 198 -25.27 8.43 -28.41
N PRO A 199 -25.75 8.04 -29.60
CA PRO A 199 -26.97 7.26 -29.70
C PRO A 199 -26.85 5.92 -28.96
N GLY A 200 -27.85 5.56 -28.17
CA GLY A 200 -27.81 4.31 -27.40
C GLY A 200 -28.91 4.18 -26.34
N GLN A 201 -28.89 3.05 -25.64
CA GLN A 201 -29.69 2.81 -24.45
C GLN A 201 -28.81 3.09 -23.23
N TYR A 202 -29.36 3.83 -22.26
CA TYR A 202 -28.62 4.28 -21.06
C TYR A 202 -29.47 4.16 -19.78
N THR A 203 -30.60 3.47 -19.86
CA THR A 203 -31.58 3.29 -18.79
C THR A 203 -32.19 1.91 -18.88
N GLU A 204 -32.66 1.39 -17.75
CA GLU A 204 -33.32 0.07 -17.65
C GLU A 204 -34.62 -0.03 -18.46
N SER A 205 -35.26 1.11 -18.79
CA SER A 205 -36.52 1.17 -19.54
C SER A 205 -36.43 0.82 -21.04
N GLU A 206 -35.31 0.24 -21.50
CA GLU A 206 -34.99 -0.14 -22.90
C GLU A 206 -35.16 0.97 -23.96
N ARG A 207 -35.34 2.22 -23.52
CA ARG A 207 -35.54 3.37 -24.40
C ARG A 207 -34.24 3.71 -25.11
N THR A 208 -34.29 3.73 -26.44
CA THR A 208 -33.13 4.11 -27.26
C THR A 208 -33.16 5.61 -27.55
N TYR A 209 -32.08 6.30 -27.18
CA TYR A 209 -31.90 7.73 -27.41
C TYR A 209 -31.13 7.93 -28.72
N GLN A 210 -31.82 8.35 -29.78
CA GLN A 210 -31.21 8.55 -31.10
C GLN A 210 -30.58 9.94 -31.28
N ARG A 211 -31.13 10.95 -30.61
CA ARG A 211 -30.68 12.34 -30.72
C ARG A 211 -29.47 12.56 -29.82
N ARG A 212 -28.38 13.06 -30.42
CA ARG A 212 -27.20 13.52 -29.69
C ARG A 212 -27.49 14.84 -28.99
N ILE A 213 -27.08 14.95 -27.73
CA ILE A 213 -27.28 16.14 -26.91
C ILE A 213 -25.98 16.51 -26.21
N SER A 214 -25.78 17.81 -26.01
CA SER A 214 -24.63 18.32 -25.27
C SER A 214 -24.91 18.25 -23.77
N LEU A 215 -24.09 17.48 -23.07
CA LEU A 215 -24.12 17.30 -21.63
C LEU A 215 -23.00 18.10 -20.98
N VAL A 216 -23.28 18.64 -19.80
CA VAL A 216 -22.32 19.30 -18.92
C VAL A 216 -22.44 18.69 -17.52
N ARG A 217 -21.33 18.64 -16.78
CA ARG A 217 -21.36 18.20 -15.39
C ARG A 217 -21.90 19.30 -14.50
N VAL A 218 -22.80 18.96 -13.59
CA VAL A 218 -23.33 19.90 -12.59
C VAL A 218 -22.20 20.49 -11.75
N GLN A 219 -21.19 19.70 -11.38
CA GLN A 219 -20.00 20.17 -10.66
C GLN A 219 -19.27 21.30 -11.40
N SER A 220 -19.04 21.14 -12.71
CA SER A 220 -18.35 22.14 -13.53
C SER A 220 -19.13 23.46 -13.62
N ILE A 221 -20.46 23.38 -13.58
CA ILE A 221 -21.34 24.56 -13.53
C ILE A 221 -21.13 25.31 -12.21
N MET A 222 -21.17 24.59 -11.08
CA MET A 222 -21.04 25.20 -9.74
C MET A 222 -19.68 25.88 -9.58
N ALA A 223 -18.60 25.22 -10.00
CA ALA A 223 -17.25 25.78 -9.94
C ALA A 223 -17.08 27.05 -10.80
N THR A 224 -17.75 27.12 -11.96
CA THR A 224 -17.69 28.31 -12.83
C THR A 224 -18.41 29.52 -12.23
N ARG A 225 -19.36 29.29 -11.32
CA ARG A 225 -20.10 30.37 -10.63
C ARG A 225 -19.33 30.94 -9.43
N THR A 226 -18.62 30.10 -8.68
CA THR A 226 -17.82 30.54 -7.53
C THR A 226 -16.56 31.30 -7.93
N ALA A 227 -16.06 31.08 -9.16
CA ALA A 227 -14.87 31.75 -9.70
C ALA A 227 -15.11 33.20 -10.20
N GLN A 228 -16.31 33.77 -10.06
CA GLN A 228 -16.54 35.18 -10.36
C GLN A 228 -16.61 36.01 -9.07
N PRO A 229 -15.82 37.09 -8.92
CA PRO A 229 -15.95 37.99 -7.78
C PRO A 229 -17.25 38.79 -7.91
N ASP A 230 -18.04 38.82 -6.83
CA ASP A 230 -19.11 39.80 -6.66
C ASP A 230 -18.51 41.22 -6.79
N HIS A 231 -18.93 41.95 -7.82
CA HIS A 231 -18.48 43.32 -8.10
C HIS A 231 -18.84 44.34 -7.01
N HIS A 232 -19.47 43.94 -5.90
CA HIS A 232 -19.91 44.82 -4.82
C HIS A 232 -19.01 44.87 -3.56
N ALA A 233 -17.98 44.03 -3.43
CA ALA A 233 -17.18 43.96 -2.19
C ALA A 233 -15.75 44.54 -2.28
N LEU A 234 -15.31 45.04 -3.44
CA LEU A 234 -13.92 45.49 -3.67
C LEU A 234 -13.70 47.00 -3.42
N SER A 235 -14.06 47.50 -2.23
CA SER A 235 -13.70 48.88 -1.83
C SER A 235 -12.90 48.99 -0.53
N ARG A 236 -12.63 47.91 0.22
CA ARG A 236 -11.79 48.02 1.43
C ARG A 236 -10.83 46.86 1.59
N ARG A 237 -9.60 47.09 1.12
CA ARG A 237 -8.29 46.77 1.72
C ARG A 237 -7.30 46.30 0.67
N ARG A 238 -6.46 47.24 0.22
CA ARG A 238 -5.12 46.97 -0.29
C ARG A 238 -4.19 46.82 0.93
N GLN A 239 -3.52 45.68 1.04
CA GLN A 239 -2.07 45.50 1.24
C GLN A 239 -1.79 44.11 1.83
N GLY A 240 -0.95 43.32 1.14
CA GLY A 240 -0.17 42.22 1.72
C GLY A 240 -0.45 40.80 1.22
N GLN A 241 0.45 40.32 0.35
CA GLN A 241 0.89 38.91 0.13
C GLN A 241 -0.08 37.88 -0.50
N LEU A 242 0.29 37.42 -1.71
CA LEU A 242 -0.29 36.27 -2.42
C LEU A 242 0.26 34.95 -1.87
N GLY A 243 -0.62 34.15 -1.27
CA GLY A 243 -0.52 32.70 -1.16
C GLY A 243 -1.94 32.13 -1.21
N THR A 244 -2.21 31.10 -2.02
CA THR A 244 -3.51 30.40 -2.10
C THR A 244 -3.24 29.01 -2.67
N SER A 245 -3.31 27.89 -1.92
CA SER A 245 -4.44 27.28 -1.20
C SER A 245 -5.68 27.07 -2.09
N LEU A 246 -5.81 25.86 -2.64
CA LEU A 246 -7.03 25.33 -3.27
C LEU A 246 -7.73 24.40 -2.28
N LEU A 247 -8.42 24.98 -1.29
CA LEU A 247 -9.48 24.28 -0.56
C LEU A 247 -10.72 24.23 -1.46
N GLN A 248 -11.18 23.03 -1.82
CA GLN A 248 -12.47 22.84 -2.49
C GLN A 248 -13.61 22.93 -1.46
N PRO A 249 -14.68 23.71 -1.71
CA PRO A 249 -15.89 23.64 -0.91
C PRO A 249 -16.70 22.39 -1.27
N SER A 250 -17.12 21.63 -0.26
CA SER A 250 -18.12 20.57 -0.40
C SER A 250 -19.49 21.15 -0.76
N ILE A 251 -20.19 20.52 -1.70
CA ILE A 251 -21.56 20.91 -2.08
C ILE A 251 -22.51 20.52 -0.95
N GLN A 252 -22.88 21.49 -0.12
CA GLN A 252 -24.13 21.43 0.62
C GLN A 252 -25.18 22.20 -0.20
N GLN A 253 -26.18 21.46 -0.67
CA GLN A 253 -27.40 21.91 -1.38
C GLN A 253 -27.33 21.92 -2.93
N ALA A 254 -27.47 20.72 -3.53
CA ALA A 254 -28.08 20.61 -4.86
C ALA A 254 -29.61 20.93 -4.75
N PRO A 255 -30.23 21.62 -5.72
CA PRO A 255 -31.64 21.97 -5.67
C PRO A 255 -32.53 20.71 -5.60
N GLN A 256 -33.46 20.68 -4.64
CA GLN A 256 -34.36 19.57 -4.25
C GLN A 256 -35.28 18.98 -5.36
N ARG A 257 -35.14 19.41 -6.61
CA ARG A 257 -36.01 18.99 -7.74
C ARG A 257 -35.39 17.94 -8.66
N TRP A 258 -34.18 17.47 -8.36
CA TRP A 258 -33.44 16.54 -9.22
C TRP A 258 -33.33 15.19 -8.51
N ASP A 259 -34.18 14.24 -8.89
CA ASP A 259 -34.12 12.84 -8.47
C ASP A 259 -32.94 12.14 -9.18
N GLY A 260 -31.74 12.36 -8.65
CA GLY A 260 -30.47 11.95 -9.25
C GLY A 260 -30.10 10.47 -9.13
N HIS A 261 -31.04 9.57 -8.80
CA HIS A 261 -30.75 8.17 -8.50
C HIS A 261 -31.26 7.23 -9.60
N GLY A 262 -30.42 6.26 -9.99
CA GLY A 262 -30.72 5.04 -10.76
C GLY A 262 -31.30 5.19 -12.18
N GLN A 263 -32.23 6.10 -12.42
CA GLN A 263 -33.06 6.19 -13.63
C GLN A 263 -32.72 7.38 -14.54
N ASN A 264 -31.80 8.27 -14.15
CA ASN A 264 -31.42 9.41 -14.99
C ASN A 264 -30.49 8.95 -16.14
N PRO A 265 -30.94 8.95 -17.42
CA PRO A 265 -30.14 8.50 -18.57
C PRO A 265 -28.84 9.29 -18.73
N TYR A 266 -28.85 10.57 -18.36
CA TYR A 266 -27.73 11.47 -18.60
C TYR A 266 -26.53 11.19 -17.69
N ARG A 267 -26.74 10.49 -16.57
CA ARG A 267 -25.67 10.05 -15.65
C ARG A 267 -24.83 8.93 -16.26
N PHE A 268 -25.45 8.08 -17.09
CA PHE A 268 -24.84 6.91 -17.69
C PHE A 268 -24.30 7.15 -19.13
N MET A 269 -24.87 8.14 -19.84
CA MET A 269 -24.37 8.56 -21.16
C MET A 269 -22.86 8.88 -21.22
N PRO A 270 -22.23 9.50 -20.21
CA PRO A 270 -20.79 9.76 -20.21
C PRO A 270 -19.95 8.59 -19.65
N MET A 271 -20.51 7.38 -19.53
CA MET A 271 -19.82 6.21 -18.97
C MET A 271 -19.55 5.15 -20.04
N LYS A 272 -18.28 4.73 -20.16
CA LYS A 272 -17.88 3.63 -21.04
C LYS A 272 -17.51 2.38 -20.23
N ARG A 273 -18.22 1.27 -20.48
CA ARG A 273 -17.85 -0.04 -19.90
C ARG A 273 -16.59 -0.61 -20.55
N ARG A 274 -15.63 -1.02 -19.72
CA ARG A 274 -14.41 -1.72 -20.13
C ARG A 274 -14.69 -3.22 -20.36
N VAL A 275 -14.13 -3.79 -21.43
CA VAL A 275 -14.14 -5.24 -21.71
C VAL A 275 -12.85 -5.85 -21.16
N ARG A 276 -12.91 -7.02 -20.50
CA ARG A 276 -11.75 -7.72 -19.89
C ARG A 276 -10.88 -8.37 -20.99
N PHE A 277 -9.56 -8.28 -20.87
CA PHE A 277 -8.61 -8.96 -21.78
C PHE A 277 -8.40 -10.43 -21.38
N PRO A 278 -8.35 -11.39 -22.31
CA PRO A 278 -7.97 -12.77 -22.02
C PRO A 278 -6.45 -12.92 -21.82
N ASN A 279 -6.08 -13.82 -20.91
CA ASN A 279 -4.75 -14.03 -20.29
C ASN A 279 -3.57 -14.21 -21.27
N ILE A 280 -2.43 -13.60 -20.94
CA ILE A 280 -1.09 -14.03 -21.35
C ILE A 280 -0.25 -14.21 -20.08
N HIS A 281 0.22 -15.44 -19.82
CA HIS A 281 1.13 -15.76 -18.72
C HIS A 281 2.55 -15.26 -19.03
N ILE A 282 3.17 -14.49 -18.13
CA ILE A 282 4.62 -14.26 -18.10
C ILE A 282 5.07 -14.24 -16.63
N SER A 283 6.15 -14.97 -16.34
CA SER A 283 6.80 -15.12 -15.03
C SER A 283 7.56 -13.86 -14.58
N HIS A 284 7.69 -13.69 -13.28
CA HIS A 284 8.24 -12.52 -12.59
C HIS A 284 9.75 -12.33 -12.80
N THR A 285 10.17 -11.18 -13.34
CA THR A 285 11.42 -10.45 -13.02
C THR A 285 11.43 -9.10 -13.78
N HIS A 286 11.74 -8.00 -13.07
CA HIS A 286 11.91 -6.61 -13.55
C HIS A 286 10.68 -5.87 -14.15
N ILE A 287 9.95 -5.13 -13.30
CA ILE A 287 8.77 -4.33 -13.68
C ILE A 287 9.13 -2.97 -14.33
N SER A 288 10.35 -2.46 -14.13
CA SER A 288 10.79 -1.20 -14.76
C SER A 288 11.03 -1.31 -16.28
N ASN A 289 11.25 -2.52 -16.80
CA ASN A 289 11.56 -2.78 -18.22
C ASN A 289 10.50 -3.60 -18.98
N ALA A 290 9.30 -3.78 -18.40
CA ALA A 290 8.26 -4.60 -19.05
C ALA A 290 7.78 -3.98 -20.39
N PRO A 291 7.61 -4.79 -21.45
CA PRO A 291 7.11 -4.30 -22.73
C PRO A 291 5.70 -3.72 -22.57
N ILE A 292 5.40 -2.73 -23.39
CA ILE A 292 4.23 -1.86 -23.22
C ILE A 292 2.89 -2.62 -23.31
N SER A 293 2.86 -3.73 -24.04
CA SER A 293 1.74 -4.69 -24.07
C SER A 293 1.47 -5.36 -22.71
N ALA A 294 2.52 -5.54 -21.89
CA ALA A 294 2.40 -6.08 -20.54
C ALA A 294 1.69 -5.08 -19.61
N ARG A 295 1.90 -3.76 -19.74
CA ARG A 295 1.25 -2.74 -18.89
C ARG A 295 -0.27 -2.60 -19.09
N LEU A 296 -0.80 -2.96 -20.27
CA LEU A 296 -2.26 -2.97 -20.50
C LEU A 296 -2.93 -4.29 -20.14
N THR A 297 -2.14 -5.36 -20.04
CA THR A 297 -2.57 -6.67 -19.55
C THR A 297 -2.40 -6.74 -18.02
N LEU A 298 -1.40 -6.05 -17.48
CA LEU A 298 -1.09 -5.83 -16.06
C LEU A 298 -1.68 -4.50 -15.62
N SER A 299 -2.99 -4.46 -15.57
CA SER A 299 -3.69 -3.41 -14.83
C SER A 299 -3.68 -3.89 -13.37
N TYR A 300 -2.64 -3.59 -12.61
CA TYR A 300 -2.57 -3.57 -11.14
C TYR A 300 -1.10 -3.40 -10.79
N CYS A 301 -0.67 -2.15 -10.65
CA CYS A 301 0.37 -1.71 -9.71
C CYS A 301 0.52 -0.18 -9.78
N GLN A 302 0.81 0.40 -8.61
CA GLN A 302 0.91 1.83 -8.22
C GLN A 302 1.97 2.61 -9.03
N TYR A 303 2.02 3.94 -9.08
CA TYR A 303 2.16 4.94 -7.99
C TYR A 303 1.66 6.33 -8.41
N ASN A 304 1.37 7.19 -7.43
CA ASN A 304 1.55 8.64 -7.55
C ASN A 304 2.26 9.16 -6.30
N ILE A 305 3.28 9.97 -6.55
CA ILE A 305 3.93 10.92 -5.64
C ILE A 305 3.02 12.17 -5.60
N VAL A 306 2.69 12.72 -4.42
CA VAL A 306 2.48 14.18 -4.29
C VAL A 306 2.98 14.71 -2.93
N MET A 307 3.79 15.75 -3.06
CA MET A 307 4.33 16.67 -2.07
C MET A 307 3.33 17.28 -1.06
N ALA A 308 3.78 17.28 0.20
CA ALA A 308 3.67 18.26 1.28
C ALA A 308 2.86 19.57 1.09
N HIS A 309 2.11 19.95 2.14
CA HIS A 309 2.30 21.23 2.86
C HIS A 309 1.51 21.28 4.20
N PRO A 310 1.81 22.24 5.10
CA PRO A 310 2.20 21.96 6.49
C PRO A 310 1.05 22.07 7.49
N PHE A 311 1.14 21.32 8.58
CA PHE A 311 0.40 21.61 9.81
C PHE A 311 1.38 22.15 10.85
N GLU A 312 1.30 23.45 11.12
CA GLU A 312 1.89 24.05 12.31
C GLU A 312 1.01 23.76 13.53
N GLY A 313 1.65 23.34 14.62
CA GLY A 313 1.32 23.87 15.94
C GLY A 313 0.52 22.98 16.87
N LEU A 314 1.15 21.93 17.40
CA LEU A 314 1.09 21.64 18.84
C LEU A 314 2.50 21.26 19.28
N GLY A 315 3.05 22.03 20.22
CA GLY A 315 4.41 21.83 20.72
C GLY A 315 4.58 20.43 21.29
N MET A 316 5.47 19.66 20.67
CA MET A 316 5.92 18.37 21.18
C MET A 316 7.15 18.59 22.08
N PRO A 317 7.25 17.89 23.22
CA PRO A 317 8.37 18.01 24.13
C PRO A 317 9.66 17.55 23.46
N SER A 318 10.74 18.28 23.75
CA SER A 318 12.12 17.97 23.39
C SER A 318 12.49 16.51 23.64
N SER A 319 13.11 15.89 22.63
CA SER A 319 14.00 14.72 22.61
C SER A 319 13.93 13.77 23.82
N PRO A 320 13.62 12.47 23.64
CA PRO A 320 13.72 11.53 24.75
C PRO A 320 15.18 11.45 25.23
N PRO A 321 15.43 11.44 26.56
CA PRO A 321 16.77 11.33 27.08
C PRO A 321 17.32 9.94 26.72
N ALA A 322 18.55 9.90 26.19
CA ALA A 322 19.33 8.69 26.08
C ALA A 322 19.54 8.12 27.51
N SER A 323 18.67 7.20 27.94
CA SER A 323 18.90 6.48 29.18
C SER A 323 20.02 5.46 28.92
N SER A 324 21.12 5.60 29.65
CA SER A 324 22.28 4.71 29.63
C SER A 324 21.98 3.33 30.25
N ASN A 325 20.72 2.89 30.23
CA ASN A 325 20.30 1.67 30.89
C ASN A 325 20.76 0.46 30.08
N ASN A 326 21.45 -0.46 30.76
CA ASN A 326 21.86 -1.74 30.22
C ASN A 326 20.63 -2.67 30.19
N LEU A 327 20.11 -2.93 28.98
CA LEU A 327 18.92 -3.75 28.75
C LEU A 327 19.16 -5.19 29.21
N SER A 328 20.37 -5.72 29.00
CA SER A 328 20.73 -7.07 29.44
C SER A 328 20.59 -7.22 30.96
N GLN A 329 21.15 -6.29 31.73
CA GLN A 329 20.99 -6.27 33.19
C GLN A 329 19.54 -6.04 33.63
N ALA A 330 18.78 -5.22 32.92
CA ALA A 330 17.39 -4.96 33.27
C ALA A 330 16.49 -6.20 33.05
N LEU A 331 16.75 -6.97 31.99
CA LEU A 331 16.06 -8.23 31.71
C LEU A 331 16.45 -9.32 32.69
N GLN A 332 17.74 -9.41 33.06
CA GLN A 332 18.21 -10.28 34.15
C GLN A 332 17.45 -10.01 35.45
N ARG A 333 17.32 -8.73 35.85
CA ARG A 333 16.56 -8.34 37.05
C ARG A 333 15.08 -8.64 36.93
N THR A 334 14.52 -8.60 35.72
CA THR A 334 13.11 -8.92 35.47
C THR A 334 12.86 -10.40 35.76
N LEU A 335 13.77 -11.28 35.35
CA LEU A 335 13.68 -12.70 35.64
C LEU A 335 13.73 -13.00 37.15
N SER A 336 14.58 -12.29 37.91
CA SER A 336 14.64 -12.42 39.38
C SER A 336 13.34 -12.04 40.08
N LYS A 337 12.46 -11.25 39.43
CA LYS A 337 11.12 -10.93 39.96
C LYS A 337 10.09 -12.02 39.60
N GLY A 338 10.46 -12.96 38.74
CA GLY A 338 9.71 -14.14 38.31
C GLY A 338 9.59 -14.25 36.79
N PHE A 339 9.23 -15.44 36.32
CA PHE A 339 9.15 -15.76 34.89
C PHE A 339 7.73 -16.14 34.46
N PRO A 340 7.19 -15.48 33.43
CA PRO A 340 7.46 -14.10 33.04
C PRO A 340 7.12 -13.13 34.16
N HIS A 341 7.68 -11.92 34.11
CA HIS A 341 7.30 -10.88 35.06
C HIS A 341 6.01 -10.20 34.60
N TRP A 342 4.89 -10.75 35.04
CA TRP A 342 3.55 -10.25 34.78
C TRP A 342 3.24 -8.99 35.60
N GLY A 343 3.53 -7.82 35.02
CA GLY A 343 3.02 -6.55 35.54
C GLY A 343 1.54 -6.39 35.24
N SER A 344 0.74 -5.87 36.17
CA SER A 344 -0.69 -5.61 35.91
C SER A 344 -0.87 -4.52 34.86
N PHE A 345 -1.83 -4.74 33.97
CA PHE A 345 -2.28 -3.90 32.87
C PHE A 345 -2.85 -2.54 33.31
N ALA A 346 -3.22 -2.38 34.60
CA ALA A 346 -3.90 -1.18 35.11
C ALA A 346 -3.08 -0.32 36.10
N GLY A 347 -1.76 -0.50 36.19
CA GLY A 347 -0.96 0.19 37.22
C GLY A 347 -1.39 -0.15 38.65
N LYS A 348 -2.21 -1.20 38.82
CA LYS A 348 -2.56 -1.75 40.12
C LYS A 348 -1.33 -2.45 40.68
N ALA A 349 -1.05 -2.24 41.96
CA ALA A 349 0.07 -2.86 42.67
C ALA A 349 -0.04 -4.40 42.83
N VAL A 350 -1.08 -5.03 42.27
CA VAL A 350 -1.32 -6.47 42.35
C VAL A 350 -0.69 -7.14 41.14
N ARG A 351 0.18 -8.12 41.38
CA ARG A 351 0.79 -8.97 40.36
C ARG A 351 -0.32 -9.74 39.63
N ALA A 352 -0.43 -9.57 38.32
CA ALA A 352 -1.29 -10.43 37.52
C ALA A 352 -0.64 -11.82 37.46
N THR A 353 -1.42 -12.88 37.63
CA THR A 353 -0.95 -14.26 37.43
C THR A 353 -1.77 -14.86 36.31
N PHE A 354 -1.11 -15.31 35.26
CA PHE A 354 -1.76 -15.95 34.12
C PHE A 354 -1.38 -17.42 34.08
N THR A 355 -2.35 -18.26 33.78
CA THR A 355 -2.14 -19.60 33.26
C THR A 355 -2.05 -19.49 31.75
N ILE A 356 -0.97 -20.01 31.15
CA ILE A 356 -0.89 -20.10 29.70
C ILE A 356 -1.95 -21.09 29.23
N LYS A 357 -2.85 -20.64 28.36
CA LYS A 357 -3.95 -21.45 27.86
C LYS A 357 -4.19 -21.13 26.40
N MET A 358 -4.29 -22.18 25.58
CA MET A 358 -4.41 -22.07 24.14
C MET A 358 -5.72 -21.41 23.72
N ASP A 359 -5.65 -20.52 22.72
CA ASP A 359 -6.83 -20.03 22.00
C ASP A 359 -7.28 -21.05 20.94
N GLY A 360 -8.58 -21.17 20.68
CA GLY A 360 -9.12 -22.22 19.78
C GLY A 360 -8.99 -21.94 18.28
N ASN A 361 -8.31 -20.86 17.88
CA ASN A 361 -8.34 -20.35 16.50
C ASN A 361 -6.99 -20.47 15.75
N TYR A 362 -6.17 -21.46 16.08
CA TYR A 362 -4.97 -21.79 15.31
C TYR A 362 -5.31 -22.38 13.94
N ASP A 363 -4.39 -22.28 12.98
CA ASP A 363 -4.51 -22.98 11.69
C ASP A 363 -3.76 -24.31 11.73
N TYR A 364 -4.50 -25.41 11.78
CA TYR A 364 -3.99 -26.78 11.85
C TYR A 364 -3.46 -27.32 10.51
N PHE A 365 -3.66 -26.59 9.41
CA PHE A 365 -3.24 -27.04 8.07
C PHE A 365 -1.98 -26.31 7.57
N TYR A 366 -1.43 -25.41 8.38
CA TYR A 366 -0.29 -24.60 7.97
C TYR A 366 1.06 -25.25 8.27
N THR A 367 1.24 -25.76 9.48
CA THR A 367 2.44 -26.48 9.88
C THR A 367 2.24 -27.98 9.70
N SER A 368 3.32 -28.73 9.45
CA SER A 368 3.31 -30.19 9.53
C SER A 368 3.03 -30.69 10.95
N ASP A 369 3.34 -29.85 11.93
CA ASP A 369 3.23 -30.13 13.35
C ASP A 369 1.86 -29.67 13.84
N ASP A 370 1.25 -30.45 14.73
CA ASP A 370 -0.03 -30.13 15.35
C ASP A 370 0.14 -28.97 16.35
N PRO A 371 -0.57 -27.84 16.17
CA PRO A 371 -0.57 -26.75 17.14
C PRO A 371 -0.90 -27.18 18.58
N ASP A 372 -1.76 -28.17 18.78
CA ASP A 372 -2.14 -28.64 20.12
C ASP A 372 -0.92 -29.32 20.81
N GLU A 373 -0.23 -30.22 20.11
CA GLU A 373 0.98 -30.89 20.61
C GLU A 373 2.10 -29.88 20.88
N LEU A 374 2.30 -28.91 19.99
CA LEU A 374 3.30 -27.86 20.16
C LEU A 374 3.00 -26.98 21.38
N PHE A 375 1.73 -26.70 21.62
CA PHE A 375 1.29 -25.90 22.77
C PHE A 375 1.49 -26.66 24.09
N GLU A 376 1.14 -27.95 24.13
CA GLU A 376 1.39 -28.81 25.29
C GLU A 376 2.89 -28.86 25.63
N LEU A 377 3.75 -29.03 24.63
CA LEU A 377 5.21 -28.98 24.81
C LEU A 377 5.68 -27.61 25.33
N ALA A 378 5.22 -26.53 24.72
CA ALA A 378 5.58 -25.18 25.13
C ALA A 378 5.16 -24.89 26.58
N GLN A 379 3.96 -25.32 26.96
CA GLN A 379 3.45 -25.18 28.32
C GLN A 379 4.29 -26.00 29.32
N GLY A 380 4.65 -27.25 28.99
CA GLY A 380 5.52 -28.06 29.84
C GLY A 380 6.88 -27.40 30.07
N PHE A 381 7.51 -26.90 29.00
CA PHE A 381 8.80 -26.20 29.11
C PHE A 381 8.68 -24.89 29.89
N PHE A 382 7.59 -24.16 29.70
CA PHE A 382 7.29 -22.94 30.43
C PHE A 382 7.18 -23.21 31.94
N GLU A 383 6.43 -24.24 32.34
CA GLU A 383 6.28 -24.64 33.74
C GLU A 383 7.62 -25.04 34.36
N GLU A 384 8.47 -25.79 33.63
CA GLU A 384 9.83 -26.11 34.06
C GLU A 384 10.68 -24.85 34.29
N ILE A 385 10.65 -23.90 33.34
CA ILE A 385 11.40 -22.64 33.46
C ILE A 385 10.86 -21.80 34.62
N GLN A 386 9.54 -21.74 34.81
CA GLN A 386 8.92 -21.01 35.91
C GLN A 386 9.35 -21.57 37.27
N ILE A 387 9.49 -22.89 37.39
CA ILE A 387 10.04 -23.55 38.59
C ILE A 387 11.51 -23.17 38.80
N MET A 388 12.35 -23.22 37.75
CA MET A 388 13.76 -22.80 37.85
C MET A 388 13.88 -21.31 38.22
N ALA A 389 13.02 -20.47 37.65
CA ALA A 389 13.02 -19.04 37.86
C ALA A 389 12.69 -18.61 39.31
N ALA A 390 12.04 -19.49 40.07
CA ALA A 390 11.75 -19.23 41.49
C ALA A 390 13.01 -19.18 42.37
N ALA A 391 14.11 -19.79 41.93
CA ALA A 391 15.37 -19.83 42.69
C ALA A 391 16.60 -19.90 41.75
N LEU A 392 16.82 -18.85 40.97
CA LEU A 392 17.94 -18.78 40.02
C LEU A 392 19.29 -18.56 40.70
N SER A 393 20.30 -19.30 40.24
CA SER A 393 21.71 -18.97 40.50
C SER A 393 22.14 -17.73 39.69
N GLU A 394 23.24 -17.09 40.09
CA GLU A 394 23.85 -16.00 39.32
C GLU A 394 24.24 -16.45 37.90
N ASN A 395 24.75 -17.69 37.76
CA ASN A 395 25.10 -18.28 36.47
C ASN A 395 23.87 -18.41 35.56
N GLN A 396 22.75 -18.88 36.08
CA GLN A 396 21.49 -19.00 35.33
C GLN A 396 20.93 -17.63 34.93
N ALA A 397 20.96 -16.65 35.84
CA ALA A 397 20.54 -15.29 35.53
C ALA A 397 21.42 -14.67 34.42
N SER A 398 22.74 -14.87 34.48
CA SER A 398 23.66 -14.43 33.44
C SER A 398 23.36 -15.10 32.09
N ALA A 399 23.19 -16.43 32.09
CA ALA A 399 22.88 -17.21 30.90
C ALA A 399 21.56 -16.77 30.24
N TYR A 400 20.54 -16.42 31.02
CA TYR A 400 19.30 -15.84 30.49
C TYR A 400 19.54 -14.51 29.78
N GLY A 401 20.31 -13.61 30.40
CA GLY A 401 20.63 -12.31 29.82
C GLY A 401 21.39 -12.45 28.49
N GLU A 402 22.34 -13.39 28.42
CA GLU A 402 23.08 -13.70 27.19
C GLU A 402 22.18 -14.32 26.12
N PHE A 403 21.33 -15.28 26.50
CA PHE A 403 20.35 -15.91 25.63
C PHE A 403 19.43 -14.87 24.95
N LEU A 404 18.85 -13.94 25.73
CA LEU A 404 17.98 -12.90 25.19
C LEU A 404 18.75 -11.88 24.35
N THR A 405 19.95 -11.47 24.78
CA THR A 405 20.77 -10.51 24.03
C THR A 405 21.11 -11.06 22.64
N THR A 406 21.42 -12.36 22.56
CA THR A 406 21.66 -13.06 21.30
C THR A 406 20.39 -13.14 20.47
N ALA A 407 19.26 -13.57 21.07
CA ALA A 407 17.99 -13.67 20.36
C ALA A 407 17.46 -12.32 19.84
N PHE A 408 17.70 -11.22 20.54
CA PHE A 408 17.38 -9.88 20.04
C PHE A 408 18.23 -9.51 18.83
N ALA A 409 19.52 -9.79 18.88
CA ALA A 409 20.40 -9.46 17.78
C ALA A 409 20.08 -10.30 16.53
N GLU A 410 19.75 -11.59 16.70
CA GLU A 410 19.18 -12.45 15.65
C GLU A 410 17.85 -11.90 15.10
N LEU A 411 16.96 -11.40 15.98
CA LEU A 411 15.71 -10.73 15.58
C LEU A 411 15.98 -9.51 14.69
N ILE A 412 16.90 -8.63 15.08
CA ILE A 412 17.26 -7.44 14.29
C ILE A 412 17.82 -7.86 12.93
N PHE A 413 18.72 -8.84 12.91
CA PHE A 413 19.31 -9.38 11.69
C PHE A 413 18.22 -9.94 10.75
N GLY A 414 17.45 -10.93 11.20
CA GLY A 414 16.42 -11.57 10.37
C GLY A 414 15.34 -10.59 9.92
N SER A 415 14.94 -9.67 10.80
CA SER A 415 13.94 -8.65 10.48
C SER A 415 14.44 -7.61 9.46
N ASN A 416 15.73 -7.28 9.43
CA ASN A 416 16.30 -6.43 8.39
C ASN A 416 16.49 -7.21 7.08
N LEU A 417 16.91 -8.48 7.15
CA LEU A 417 17.07 -9.34 5.99
C LEU A 417 15.78 -9.52 5.19
N ILE A 418 14.63 -9.67 5.87
CA ILE A 418 13.31 -9.73 5.23
C ILE A 418 13.05 -8.51 4.33
N GLU A 419 13.51 -7.32 4.74
CA GLU A 419 13.32 -6.06 4.02
C GLU A 419 14.50 -5.73 3.07
N ASN A 420 15.43 -6.67 2.86
CA ASN A 420 16.70 -6.43 2.17
C ASN A 420 17.53 -5.27 2.74
N ALA A 421 17.38 -4.99 4.04
CA ALA A 421 18.05 -3.93 4.79
C ALA A 421 19.26 -4.46 5.57
N GLY A 422 20.01 -3.56 6.21
CA GLY A 422 21.09 -3.90 7.16
C GLY A 422 22.33 -4.55 6.55
N LEU A 423 23.24 -4.99 7.42
CA LEU A 423 24.49 -5.68 7.13
C LEU A 423 24.44 -7.13 7.63
N GLY A 424 25.56 -7.82 7.53
CA GLY A 424 25.67 -9.24 7.84
C GLY A 424 25.47 -9.58 9.30
N HIS A 425 25.35 -10.88 9.51
CA HIS A 425 25.04 -11.45 10.81
C HIS A 425 26.04 -10.99 11.88
N ASP A 426 27.34 -11.20 11.69
CA ASP A 426 28.35 -10.94 12.72
C ASP A 426 28.46 -9.45 13.08
N VAL A 427 28.36 -8.58 12.07
CA VAL A 427 28.33 -7.12 12.26
C VAL A 427 27.11 -6.70 13.06
N THR A 428 25.93 -7.24 12.70
CA THR A 428 24.67 -6.97 13.39
C THR A 428 24.74 -7.40 14.85
N ILE A 429 25.21 -8.63 15.13
CA ILE A 429 25.36 -9.14 16.50
C ILE A 429 26.24 -8.22 17.34
N ARG A 430 27.38 -7.78 16.81
CA ARG A 430 28.31 -6.92 17.55
C ARG A 430 27.73 -5.53 17.84
N ILE A 431 27.10 -4.89 16.85
CA ILE A 431 26.41 -3.59 17.04
C ILE A 431 25.33 -3.70 18.12
N CYS A 432 24.46 -4.71 18.01
CA CYS A 432 23.37 -4.92 18.95
C CYS A 432 23.89 -5.16 20.39
N LYS A 433 24.95 -5.95 20.57
CA LYS A 433 25.55 -6.18 21.89
C LYS A 433 26.01 -4.87 22.54
N VAL A 434 26.70 -4.00 21.81
CA VAL A 434 27.15 -2.68 22.31
C VAL A 434 25.95 -1.84 22.77
N ILE A 435 24.90 -1.75 21.96
CA ILE A 435 23.70 -0.95 22.25
C ILE A 435 22.93 -1.49 23.48
N PHE A 436 22.73 -2.80 23.55
CA PHE A 436 21.99 -3.44 24.65
C PHE A 436 22.74 -3.41 25.97
N GLU A 437 24.07 -3.31 25.95
CA GLU A 437 24.87 -3.03 27.15
C GLU A 437 24.77 -1.57 27.62
N GLY A 438 24.10 -0.69 26.87
CA GLY A 438 23.93 0.72 27.19
C GLY A 438 25.06 1.62 26.69
N ARG A 439 25.96 1.09 25.84
CA ARG A 439 27.02 1.87 25.19
C ARG A 439 26.47 2.55 23.93
N ILE A 440 27.09 3.65 23.53
CA ILE A 440 26.73 4.40 22.31
C ILE A 440 27.48 3.79 21.15
N GLU A 441 26.75 3.39 20.11
CA GLU A 441 27.32 2.92 18.84
C GLU A 441 26.94 3.91 17.74
N PRO A 442 27.90 4.61 17.10
CA PRO A 442 27.60 5.58 16.05
C PRO A 442 27.18 4.86 14.76
N SER A 443 26.26 5.47 14.02
CA SER A 443 25.85 5.02 12.68
C SER A 443 26.92 5.26 11.62
N THR A 444 27.84 6.19 11.85
CA THR A 444 28.97 6.50 10.95
C THR A 444 30.10 5.48 11.10
N ILE A 445 30.79 5.19 10.01
CA ILE A 445 31.98 4.31 9.96
C ILE A 445 33.08 4.96 9.11
N GLN A 446 34.36 4.76 9.44
CA GLN A 446 35.44 5.32 8.64
C GLN A 446 35.77 4.43 7.45
N LEU A 447 36.19 5.04 6.33
CA LEU A 447 36.54 4.35 5.08
C LEU A 447 37.68 3.32 5.20
N ARG A 448 38.42 3.30 6.31
CA ARG A 448 39.58 2.43 6.55
C ARG A 448 39.34 1.37 7.64
N ASP A 449 38.11 1.27 8.14
CA ASP A 449 37.78 0.26 9.14
C ASP A 449 37.63 -1.10 8.44
N ASP A 450 38.19 -2.17 9.00
CA ASP A 450 38.05 -3.53 8.46
C ASP A 450 36.56 -3.94 8.30
N GLU A 451 35.72 -3.42 9.20
CA GLU A 451 34.27 -3.58 9.14
C GLU A 451 33.63 -2.91 7.90
N TYR A 452 34.18 -1.78 7.44
CA TYR A 452 33.71 -1.09 6.24
C TYR A 452 33.98 -1.92 4.99
N GLU A 453 35.16 -2.55 4.90
CA GLU A 453 35.51 -3.43 3.78
C GLU A 453 34.61 -4.67 3.74
N GLN A 454 34.36 -5.29 4.89
CA GLN A 454 33.44 -6.43 5.01
C GLN A 454 32.01 -6.05 4.60
N ALA A 455 31.52 -4.90 5.06
CA ALA A 455 30.20 -4.39 4.68
C ALA A 455 30.07 -4.17 3.16
N LEU A 456 31.11 -3.62 2.52
CA LEU A 456 31.13 -3.44 1.06
C LEU A 456 31.11 -4.76 0.29
N GLU A 457 31.88 -5.75 0.73
CA GLU A 457 31.92 -7.06 0.09
C GLU A 457 30.57 -7.78 0.18
N GLU A 458 29.90 -7.67 1.32
CA GLU A 458 28.59 -8.27 1.51
C GLU A 458 27.49 -7.59 0.69
N LEU A 459 27.46 -6.26 0.63
CA LEU A 459 26.52 -5.52 -0.23
C LEU A 459 26.68 -5.93 -1.70
N LYS A 460 27.93 -6.15 -2.16
CA LYS A 460 28.20 -6.68 -3.51
C LYS A 460 27.66 -8.08 -3.70
N LEU A 461 27.85 -8.97 -2.73
CA LEU A 461 27.33 -10.35 -2.76
C LEU A 461 25.80 -10.37 -2.86
N ARG A 462 25.13 -9.43 -2.21
CA ARG A 462 23.67 -9.25 -2.23
C ARG A 462 23.15 -8.50 -3.46
N HIS A 463 24.03 -8.14 -4.41
CA HIS A 463 23.70 -7.36 -5.60
C HIS A 463 23.04 -5.99 -5.29
N LEU A 464 23.42 -5.37 -4.17
CA LEU A 464 23.00 -4.03 -3.80
C LEU A 464 24.06 -2.99 -4.20
N GLU A 465 23.66 -1.72 -4.22
CA GLU A 465 24.63 -0.62 -4.35
C GLU A 465 25.66 -0.73 -3.21
N SER A 466 26.93 -0.59 -3.57
CA SER A 466 28.07 -0.81 -2.66
C SER A 466 28.93 0.44 -2.61
N ASP A 467 28.32 1.53 -2.16
CA ASP A 467 28.99 2.80 -1.89
C ASP A 467 28.98 3.15 -0.40
N HIS A 468 29.69 4.23 -0.05
CA HIS A 468 29.83 4.64 1.34
C HIS A 468 28.50 5.06 1.98
N SER A 469 27.61 5.69 1.21
CA SER A 469 26.28 6.08 1.67
C SER A 469 25.41 4.88 1.99
N THR A 470 25.44 3.82 1.16
CA THR A 470 24.69 2.59 1.42
C THR A 470 25.20 1.90 2.68
N VAL A 471 26.52 1.83 2.89
CA VAL A 471 27.08 1.22 4.12
C VAL A 471 26.65 1.99 5.38
N ILE A 472 26.72 3.33 5.35
CA ILE A 472 26.26 4.16 6.47
C ILE A 472 24.76 3.94 6.73
N ARG A 473 23.95 3.91 5.67
CA ARG A 473 22.51 3.64 5.77
C ARG A 473 22.23 2.27 6.38
N SER A 474 22.83 1.21 5.86
CA SER A 474 22.64 -0.16 6.37
C SER A 474 23.09 -0.32 7.82
N ARG A 475 24.14 0.40 8.23
CA ARG A 475 24.57 0.45 9.63
C ARG A 475 23.55 1.21 10.49
N ALA A 476 23.04 2.35 10.02
CA ALA A 476 21.98 3.11 10.70
C ALA A 476 20.71 2.25 10.87
N GLU A 477 20.32 1.48 9.85
CA GLU A 477 19.18 0.55 9.92
C GLU A 477 19.33 -0.52 11.02
N ILE A 478 20.55 -0.96 11.35
CA ILE A 478 20.78 -1.86 12.49
C ILE A 478 20.68 -1.09 13.82
N VAL A 479 21.39 0.04 13.92
CA VAL A 479 21.46 0.84 15.16
C VAL A 479 20.06 1.29 15.59
N GLN A 480 19.30 1.90 14.68
CA GLN A 480 17.97 2.43 14.95
C GLN A 480 16.97 1.34 15.29
N HIS A 481 17.09 0.18 14.67
CA HIS A 481 16.24 -0.96 14.96
C HIS A 481 16.50 -1.54 16.35
N ALA A 482 17.78 -1.65 16.76
CA ALA A 482 18.14 -2.05 18.12
C ALA A 482 17.66 -1.03 19.17
N LEU A 483 17.76 0.28 18.88
CA LEU A 483 17.25 1.34 19.75
C LEU A 483 15.73 1.33 19.86
N ALA A 484 15.01 1.08 18.77
CA ALA A 484 13.55 0.95 18.77
C ALA A 484 13.09 -0.26 19.60
N LEU A 485 13.77 -1.41 19.48
CA LEU A 485 13.50 -2.59 20.32
C LEU A 485 13.73 -2.28 21.80
N LYS A 486 14.86 -1.66 22.13
CA LYS A 486 15.20 -1.27 23.50
C LYS A 486 14.15 -0.33 24.07
N TYR A 487 13.72 0.68 23.30
CA TYR A 487 12.69 1.63 23.71
C TYR A 487 11.35 0.93 24.01
N LEU A 488 10.86 0.13 23.07
CA LEU A 488 9.57 -0.56 23.18
C LEU A 488 9.55 -1.54 24.36
N THR A 489 10.60 -2.37 24.51
CA THR A 489 10.69 -3.36 25.60
C THR A 489 10.85 -2.69 26.96
N THR A 490 11.67 -1.64 27.08
CA THR A 490 11.78 -0.85 28.32
C THR A 490 10.41 -0.31 28.74
N HIS A 491 9.64 0.24 27.80
CA HIS A 491 8.33 0.82 28.11
C HIS A 491 7.29 -0.22 28.46
N MET A 492 7.18 -1.30 27.69
CA MET A 492 6.16 -2.33 27.91
C MET A 492 6.46 -3.24 29.10
N ILE A 493 7.73 -3.49 29.41
CA ILE A 493 8.16 -4.53 30.36
C ILE A 493 8.70 -3.91 31.63
N GLU A 494 9.76 -3.10 31.55
CA GLU A 494 10.40 -2.52 32.74
C GLU A 494 9.51 -1.47 33.41
N LEU A 495 8.95 -0.55 32.61
CA LEU A 495 8.05 0.50 33.08
C LEU A 495 6.59 0.04 33.14
N ASN A 496 6.30 -1.16 32.62
CA ASN A 496 4.97 -1.78 32.58
C ASN A 496 3.87 -0.83 32.05
N LYS A 497 4.18 -0.04 31.02
CA LYS A 497 3.22 0.85 30.37
C LYS A 497 2.27 0.05 29.47
N PRO A 498 0.98 0.42 29.36
CA PRO A 498 0.07 -0.16 28.39
C PRO A 498 0.47 0.21 26.96
N LEU A 499 -0.03 -0.55 25.98
CA LEU A 499 0.14 -0.20 24.58
C LEU A 499 -0.64 1.10 24.30
N SER A 500 -0.02 2.01 23.56
CA SER A 500 -0.58 3.31 23.20
C SER A 500 -0.15 3.69 21.78
N GLU A 501 -0.90 4.59 21.14
CA GLU A 501 -0.51 5.10 19.82
C GLU A 501 0.83 5.84 19.92
N GLU A 502 1.01 6.65 20.97
CA GLU A 502 2.24 7.39 21.25
C GLU A 502 3.46 6.48 21.36
N LEU A 503 3.31 5.32 22.02
CA LEU A 503 4.38 4.34 22.13
C LEU A 503 4.78 3.78 20.76
N LEU A 504 3.80 3.49 19.89
CA LEU A 504 4.05 2.97 18.54
C LEU A 504 4.62 4.03 17.59
N LEU A 505 4.12 5.27 17.65
CA LEU A 505 4.65 6.40 16.90
C LEU A 505 6.11 6.67 17.27
N GLN A 506 6.43 6.72 18.56
CA GLN A 506 7.79 6.97 19.03
C GLN A 506 8.74 5.79 18.74
N THR A 507 8.24 4.55 18.77
CA THR A 507 9.01 3.37 18.33
C THR A 507 9.36 3.48 16.85
N HIS A 508 8.40 3.89 16.00
CA HIS A 508 8.61 4.09 14.58
C HIS A 508 9.55 5.28 14.28
N GLU A 509 9.41 6.37 15.03
CA GLU A 509 10.31 7.52 14.97
C GLU A 509 11.77 7.10 15.19
N ILE A 510 12.05 6.39 16.29
CA ILE A 510 13.40 5.89 16.59
C ILE A 510 13.89 4.93 15.51
N LEU A 511 13.02 4.03 15.01
CA LEU A 511 13.38 3.04 14.00
C LEU A 511 13.84 3.67 12.66
N THR A 512 13.31 4.84 12.32
CA THR A 512 13.49 5.47 11.00
C THR A 512 14.29 6.77 11.04
N ASP A 513 14.64 7.25 12.23
CA ASP A 513 15.42 8.47 12.42
C ASP A 513 16.74 8.41 11.64
N GLY A 514 17.00 9.42 10.81
CA GLY A 514 18.20 9.51 9.96
C GLY A 514 18.27 8.52 8.80
N ILE A 515 17.19 7.78 8.50
CA ILE A 515 17.10 6.83 7.37
C ILE A 515 16.04 7.35 6.39
N ASP A 516 16.45 7.77 5.19
CA ASP A 516 15.50 8.30 4.21
C ASP A 516 14.60 7.21 3.63
N GLY A 517 13.38 7.59 3.25
CA GLY A 517 12.37 6.71 2.69
C GLY A 517 12.72 6.17 1.30
N PRO A 518 11.93 5.20 0.80
CA PRO A 518 12.22 4.49 -0.45
C PRO A 518 12.22 5.40 -1.70
N ASP A 519 11.46 6.49 -1.69
CA ASP A 519 11.40 7.47 -2.78
C ASP A 519 12.31 8.69 -2.54
N GLY A 520 13.23 8.60 -1.57
CA GLY A 520 14.12 9.70 -1.17
C GLY A 520 13.48 10.71 -0.21
N ASP A 521 12.35 10.36 0.39
CA ASP A 521 11.71 11.15 1.44
C ASP A 521 12.65 11.29 2.64
N GLN A 522 12.89 12.50 3.12
CA GLN A 522 13.77 12.69 4.26
C GLN A 522 13.15 12.05 5.50
N SER A 523 13.93 11.32 6.30
CA SER A 523 13.45 10.70 7.57
C SER A 523 12.56 11.64 8.39
N ALA A 524 12.99 12.90 8.56
CA ALA A 524 12.28 13.93 9.30
C ALA A 524 10.84 14.23 8.82
N THR A 525 10.45 13.84 7.60
CA THR A 525 9.11 14.08 7.07
C THR A 525 8.13 12.93 7.34
N TYR A 526 8.61 11.73 7.71
CA TYR A 526 7.75 10.56 7.88
C TYR A 526 8.00 9.76 9.17
N SER A 527 9.15 9.92 9.81
CA SER A 527 9.46 9.28 11.09
C SER A 527 8.43 9.63 12.15
N GLY A 528 7.86 8.61 12.79
CA GLY A 528 6.80 8.78 13.81
C GLY A 528 5.48 9.38 13.31
N ILE A 529 5.23 9.43 12.00
CA ILE A 529 4.03 10.06 11.42
C ILE A 529 3.27 9.05 10.57
N TYR A 530 1.95 8.95 10.76
CA TYR A 530 1.10 8.10 9.91
C TYR A 530 1.10 8.60 8.47
N ARG A 531 1.14 7.67 7.51
CA ARG A 531 1.18 8.01 6.09
C ARG A 531 -0.10 8.69 5.63
N THR A 532 0.05 9.61 4.69
CA THR A 532 -1.03 10.24 3.93
C THR A 532 -1.29 9.54 2.60
N GLU A 533 -0.36 8.69 2.17
CA GLU A 533 -0.38 8.03 0.86
C GLU A 533 -1.06 6.66 0.90
N VAL A 534 -1.72 6.28 -0.18
CA VAL A 534 -2.32 4.94 -0.32
C VAL A 534 -1.22 3.94 -0.72
N VAL A 535 -1.00 2.94 0.13
CA VAL A 535 -0.03 1.86 -0.12
C VAL A 535 -0.72 0.50 -0.26
N ILE A 536 -0.08 -0.42 -0.98
CA ILE A 536 -0.60 -1.73 -1.38
C ILE A 536 0.55 -2.72 -1.23
N ALA A 537 0.25 -3.94 -0.77
CA ALA A 537 1.15 -5.08 -0.89
C ALA A 537 0.53 -6.11 -1.83
N GLY A 538 1.26 -6.48 -2.89
CA GLY A 538 0.72 -7.37 -3.93
C GLY A 538 -0.55 -6.80 -4.57
N PHE A 539 -1.68 -7.48 -4.39
CA PHE A 539 -3.00 -7.08 -4.92
C PHE A 539 -3.94 -6.49 -3.86
N SER A 540 -3.42 -6.30 -2.64
CA SER A 540 -4.19 -6.01 -1.44
C SER A 540 -3.93 -4.58 -0.97
N ASN A 541 -4.97 -3.74 -0.99
CA ASN A 541 -4.88 -2.42 -0.39
C ASN A 541 -4.77 -2.56 1.13
N PHE A 542 -3.81 -1.85 1.72
CA PHE A 542 -3.83 -1.63 3.16
C PHE A 542 -4.89 -0.59 3.54
N THR A 543 -5.02 -0.31 4.84
CA THR A 543 -6.00 0.66 5.33
C THR A 543 -5.85 2.02 4.66
N HIS A 544 -6.96 2.65 4.27
CA HIS A 544 -6.92 3.95 3.61
C HIS A 544 -6.36 5.03 4.57
N PRO A 545 -5.53 5.99 4.13
CA PRO A 545 -4.94 7.04 4.98
C PRO A 545 -5.94 7.74 5.91
N GLY A 546 -7.10 8.14 5.37
CA GLY A 546 -8.17 8.76 6.15
C GLY A 546 -8.80 7.88 7.24
N GLN A 547 -8.46 6.59 7.30
CA GLN A 547 -8.95 5.64 8.30
C GLN A 547 -7.84 5.14 9.25
N ILE A 548 -6.56 5.44 8.97
CA ILE A 548 -5.42 4.94 9.76
C ILE A 548 -5.57 5.34 11.23
N HIS A 549 -5.86 6.61 11.51
CA HIS A 549 -6.05 7.08 12.90
C HIS A 549 -7.14 6.30 13.65
N SER A 550 -8.30 6.07 13.02
CA SER A 550 -9.37 5.28 13.64
C SER A 550 -8.98 3.81 13.81
N ALA A 551 -8.28 3.22 12.83
CA ALA A 551 -7.87 1.83 12.86
C ALA A 551 -6.78 1.58 13.91
N MET A 552 -5.81 2.48 14.04
CA MET A 552 -4.76 2.40 15.07
C MET A 552 -5.32 2.58 16.47
N ARG A 553 -6.24 3.54 16.66
CA ARG A 553 -6.97 3.69 17.92
C ARG A 553 -7.75 2.44 18.28
N ALA A 554 -8.44 1.83 17.31
CA ALA A 554 -9.15 0.58 17.50
C ALA A 554 -8.20 -0.57 17.84
N LEU A 555 -7.05 -0.70 17.15
CA LEU A 555 -6.04 -1.72 17.44
C LEU A 555 -5.53 -1.62 18.88
N VAL A 556 -5.18 -0.42 19.32
CA VAL A 556 -4.69 -0.16 20.68
C VAL A 556 -5.77 -0.46 21.71
N ALA A 557 -7.01 0.00 21.48
CA ALA A 557 -8.13 -0.26 22.37
C ALA A 557 -8.44 -1.76 22.45
N ASP A 558 -8.44 -2.47 21.33
CA ASP A 558 -8.61 -3.92 21.26
C ASP A 558 -7.55 -4.63 22.09
N PHE A 559 -6.26 -4.33 21.89
CA PHE A 559 -5.15 -4.94 22.64
C PHE A 559 -5.35 -4.78 24.14
N ASN A 560 -5.66 -3.55 24.54
CA ASN A 560 -5.85 -3.18 25.92
C ASN A 560 -7.08 -3.89 26.53
N ASN A 561 -8.16 -4.07 25.76
CA ASN A 561 -9.33 -4.80 26.19
C ASN A 561 -9.09 -6.32 26.27
N ASP A 562 -8.35 -6.90 25.32
CA ASP A 562 -7.95 -8.31 25.35
C ASP A 562 -7.13 -8.61 26.60
N MET A 563 -6.16 -7.75 26.93
CA MET A 563 -5.36 -7.87 28.15
C MET A 563 -6.18 -7.77 29.43
N LYS A 564 -7.13 -6.83 29.49
CA LYS A 564 -8.03 -6.71 30.63
C LYS A 564 -8.86 -7.99 30.83
N ARG A 565 -9.37 -8.58 29.75
CA ARG A 565 -10.12 -9.85 29.82
C ARG A 565 -9.23 -11.02 30.25
N ALA A 566 -7.98 -11.05 29.79
CA ALA A 566 -7.01 -12.05 30.23
C ALA A 566 -6.74 -11.94 31.74
N GLU A 567 -6.58 -10.72 32.28
CA GLU A 567 -6.40 -10.51 33.73
C GLU A 567 -7.62 -10.94 34.54
N GLU A 568 -8.83 -10.63 34.06
CA GLU A 568 -10.08 -11.01 34.72
C GLU A 568 -10.28 -12.53 34.77
N LYS A 569 -9.85 -13.24 33.72
CA LYS A 569 -9.91 -14.70 33.63
C LYS A 569 -8.72 -15.42 34.28
N GLY A 570 -7.58 -14.75 34.39
CA GLY A 570 -6.31 -15.38 34.77
C GLY A 570 -5.74 -16.33 33.71
N GLU A 571 -6.13 -16.18 32.45
CA GLU A 571 -5.75 -17.07 31.33
C GLU A 571 -5.25 -16.24 30.15
N LEU A 572 -4.17 -16.66 29.49
CA LEU A 572 -3.61 -15.98 28.32
C LEU A 572 -2.93 -16.94 27.35
N ASP A 573 -3.15 -16.75 26.05
CA ASP A 573 -2.29 -17.32 25.01
C ASP A 573 -1.33 -16.22 24.49
N PRO A 574 -0.04 -16.22 24.89
CA PRO A 574 0.89 -15.19 24.46
C PRO A 574 1.25 -15.29 22.97
N TYR A 575 1.23 -16.50 22.39
CA TYR A 575 1.60 -16.74 21.00
C TYR A 575 0.52 -16.26 20.05
N TYR A 576 -0.74 -16.61 20.35
CA TYR A 576 -1.89 -16.15 19.61
C TYR A 576 -2.08 -14.63 19.72
N LEU A 577 -1.93 -14.07 20.93
CA LEU A 577 -2.01 -12.62 21.14
C LEU A 577 -0.95 -11.88 20.30
N ALA A 578 0.30 -12.34 20.36
CA ALA A 578 1.40 -11.77 19.59
C ALA A 578 1.15 -11.81 18.07
N ALA A 579 0.70 -12.95 17.55
CA ALA A 579 0.36 -13.11 16.14
C ALA A 579 -0.79 -12.19 15.70
N LYS A 580 -1.87 -12.11 16.49
CA LYS A 580 -3.05 -11.28 16.21
C LYS A 580 -2.67 -9.81 16.02
N TYR A 581 -1.92 -9.23 16.96
CA TYR A 581 -1.59 -7.80 16.90
C TYR A 581 -0.45 -7.47 15.94
N CYS A 582 0.47 -8.40 15.70
CA CYS A 582 1.42 -8.31 14.59
C CYS A 582 0.69 -8.22 13.24
N HIS A 583 -0.24 -9.16 13.00
CA HIS A 583 -1.03 -9.23 11.78
C HIS A 583 -1.94 -8.01 11.59
N LYS A 584 -2.70 -7.63 12.62
CA LYS A 584 -3.56 -6.44 12.56
C LYS A 584 -2.76 -5.18 12.26
N PHE A 585 -1.62 -4.97 12.93
CA PHE A 585 -0.80 -3.79 12.72
C PHE A 585 -0.26 -3.71 11.28
N VAL A 586 0.30 -4.80 10.76
CA VAL A 586 0.90 -4.79 9.42
C VAL A 586 -0.15 -4.61 8.31
N ASN A 587 -1.40 -5.04 8.54
CA ASN A 587 -2.53 -4.84 7.63
C ASN A 587 -3.18 -3.46 7.73
N ILE A 588 -3.07 -2.77 8.87
CA ILE A 588 -3.32 -1.33 8.92
C ILE A 588 -2.25 -0.60 8.08
N HIS A 589 -1.00 -1.04 8.23
CA HIS A 589 0.16 -0.46 7.54
C HIS A 589 0.24 1.06 7.75
N PRO A 590 0.35 1.52 9.01
CA PRO A 590 0.12 2.93 9.35
C PRO A 590 1.19 3.91 8.85
N PHE A 591 2.40 3.45 8.55
CA PHE A 591 3.55 4.29 8.20
C PHE A 591 3.94 4.19 6.73
N LEU A 592 4.78 5.11 6.25
CA LEU A 592 5.29 5.11 4.86
C LEU A 592 6.25 3.95 4.61
N ASP A 593 7.14 3.68 5.58
CA ASP A 593 8.09 2.56 5.59
C ASP A 593 8.20 2.01 7.02
N GLY A 594 8.89 0.88 7.21
CA GLY A 594 9.21 0.34 8.54
C GLY A 594 8.08 -0.47 9.20
N ASN A 595 6.90 -0.57 8.57
CA ASN A 595 5.75 -1.30 9.11
C ASN A 595 6.07 -2.76 9.45
N GLY A 596 6.79 -3.47 8.57
CA GLY A 596 7.21 -4.86 8.81
C GLY A 596 8.16 -4.99 10.01
N ARG A 597 9.08 -4.05 10.17
CA ARG A 597 10.02 -4.02 11.32
C ARG A 597 9.27 -3.72 12.62
N VAL A 598 8.40 -2.71 12.64
CA VAL A 598 7.58 -2.38 13.84
C VAL A 598 6.66 -3.54 14.23
N CYS A 599 6.04 -4.23 13.28
CA CYS A 599 5.14 -5.34 13.62
C CYS A 599 5.90 -6.52 14.28
N ARG A 600 7.11 -6.84 13.81
CA ARG A 600 7.97 -7.87 14.39
C ARG A 600 8.54 -7.47 15.75
N LEU A 601 8.81 -6.17 15.97
CA LEU A 601 9.13 -5.63 17.29
C LEU A 601 7.95 -5.76 18.27
N LEU A 602 6.74 -5.41 17.84
CA LEU A 602 5.52 -5.53 18.65
C LEU A 602 5.23 -6.99 19.02
N LEU A 603 5.32 -7.90 18.05
CA LEU A 603 5.21 -9.35 18.26
C LEU A 603 6.13 -9.81 19.38
N ASN A 604 7.41 -9.43 19.32
CA ASN A 604 8.41 -9.87 20.28
C ASN A 604 8.33 -9.13 21.62
N ALA A 605 7.86 -7.89 21.67
CA ALA A 605 7.59 -7.23 22.94
C ALA A 605 6.46 -7.92 23.71
N ILE A 606 5.44 -8.43 23.01
CA ILE A 606 4.35 -9.22 23.59
C ILE A 606 4.89 -10.58 24.09
N LEU A 607 5.60 -11.32 23.23
CA LEU A 607 6.17 -12.63 23.60
C LEU A 607 7.18 -12.52 24.75
N LEU A 608 8.03 -11.51 24.76
CA LEU A 608 8.98 -11.32 25.84
C LEU A 608 8.28 -11.01 27.16
N LYS A 609 7.24 -10.16 27.13
CA LYS A 609 6.47 -9.80 28.33
C LYS A 609 5.72 -11.00 28.92
N TYR A 610 5.18 -11.87 28.07
CA TYR A 610 4.17 -12.86 28.46
C TYR A 610 4.57 -14.33 28.22
N ALA A 611 5.67 -14.59 27.54
CA ALA A 611 6.26 -15.92 27.41
C ALA A 611 7.75 -15.94 27.80
N GLY A 612 8.36 -14.76 28.01
CA GLY A 612 9.75 -14.64 28.46
C GLY A 612 10.79 -14.99 27.39
N ILE A 613 10.37 -15.10 26.12
CA ILE A 613 11.18 -15.52 24.98
C ILE A 613 11.06 -14.54 23.81
N VAL A 614 11.96 -14.68 22.84
CA VAL A 614 12.00 -13.93 21.58
C VAL A 614 11.95 -14.93 20.42
N VAL A 615 11.07 -14.68 19.45
CA VAL A 615 10.90 -15.45 18.23
C VAL A 615 11.45 -14.67 17.04
N VAL A 616 12.37 -15.30 16.33
CA VAL A 616 12.96 -14.77 15.10
C VAL A 616 12.17 -15.34 13.91
N LEU A 617 11.67 -14.45 13.07
CA LEU A 617 10.99 -14.78 11.81
C LEU A 617 11.94 -14.42 10.67
N GLY A 618 12.19 -15.36 9.75
CA GLY A 618 12.99 -15.11 8.55
C GLY A 618 14.50 -15.01 8.76
N GLU A 619 15.07 -15.78 9.68
CA GLU A 619 16.54 -15.84 9.90
C GLU A 619 17.28 -16.45 8.70
N LYS A 620 16.58 -17.31 7.95
CA LYS A 620 17.07 -18.00 6.74
C LYS A 620 16.11 -17.73 5.58
N GLU A 621 16.60 -17.81 4.35
CA GLU A 621 15.80 -17.54 3.14
C GLU A 621 14.50 -18.36 3.10
N GLN A 622 14.57 -19.66 3.42
CA GLN A 622 13.37 -20.52 3.47
C GLN A 622 12.35 -20.07 4.51
N GLU A 623 12.81 -19.57 5.66
CA GLU A 623 11.93 -19.06 6.72
C GLU A 623 11.36 -17.70 6.37
N ARG A 624 12.10 -16.88 5.62
CA ARG A 624 11.64 -15.61 5.07
C ARG A 624 10.49 -15.86 4.09
N GLU A 625 10.67 -16.77 3.14
CA GLU A 625 9.62 -17.17 2.20
C GLU A 625 8.37 -17.66 2.94
N THR A 626 8.57 -18.56 3.90
CA THR A 626 7.48 -19.10 4.74
C THR A 626 6.72 -17.97 5.45
N TYR A 627 7.43 -17.07 6.13
CA TYR A 627 6.80 -15.94 6.82
C TYR A 627 6.04 -15.00 5.87
N LEU A 628 6.60 -14.69 4.71
CA LEU A 628 5.95 -13.83 3.70
C LEU A 628 4.70 -14.49 3.13
N GLU A 629 4.71 -15.80 2.92
CA GLU A 629 3.53 -16.57 2.50
C GLU A 629 2.42 -16.53 3.55
N ILE A 630 2.75 -16.71 4.84
CA ILE A 630 1.80 -16.57 5.95
C ILE A 630 1.16 -15.20 5.94
N ALA A 631 2.00 -14.16 5.91
CA ALA A 631 1.55 -12.78 5.97
C ALA A 631 0.66 -12.44 4.77
N SER A 632 1.03 -12.90 3.57
CA SER A 632 0.26 -12.74 2.34
C SER A 632 -1.11 -13.41 2.45
N ARG A 633 -1.15 -14.69 2.87
CA ARG A 633 -2.41 -15.45 3.02
C ARG A 633 -3.32 -14.84 4.08
N GLY A 634 -2.77 -14.46 5.24
CA GLY A 634 -3.54 -13.78 6.27
C GLY A 634 -4.10 -12.45 5.75
N SER A 635 -3.33 -11.69 4.97
CA SER A 635 -3.80 -10.42 4.39
C SER A 635 -4.94 -10.63 3.37
N MET A 636 -4.96 -11.76 2.66
CA MET A 636 -6.08 -12.15 1.80
C MET A 636 -7.31 -12.51 2.62
N ASP A 637 -7.15 -13.30 3.68
CA ASP A 637 -8.25 -13.66 4.60
C ASP A 637 -8.84 -12.42 5.29
N GLU A 638 -8.04 -11.37 5.52
CA GLU A 638 -8.50 -10.08 6.07
C GLU A 638 -9.46 -9.33 5.12
N GLN A 639 -9.44 -9.61 3.82
CA GLN A 639 -10.34 -8.98 2.85
C GLN A 639 -11.70 -9.66 2.75
N VAL A 640 -11.81 -10.89 3.25
CA VAL A 640 -13.07 -11.62 3.32
C VAL A 640 -13.94 -10.96 4.42
N PRO A 641 -15.23 -10.67 4.16
CA PRO A 641 -16.15 -10.21 5.19
C PRO A 641 -16.12 -11.12 6.43
N GLU A 642 -16.13 -10.53 7.62
CA GLU A 642 -15.95 -11.27 8.89
C GLU A 642 -16.96 -12.42 9.05
N ASP A 643 -18.19 -12.25 8.57
CA ASP A 643 -19.27 -13.24 8.59
C ASP A 643 -19.09 -14.38 7.58
N GLU A 644 -18.23 -14.21 6.58
CA GLU A 644 -17.92 -15.22 5.56
C GLU A 644 -16.57 -15.93 5.80
N ARG A 645 -15.79 -15.50 6.79
CA ARG A 645 -14.48 -16.09 7.12
C ARG A 645 -14.65 -17.48 7.73
N SER A 646 -13.97 -18.47 7.13
CA SER A 646 -13.86 -19.83 7.70
C SER A 646 -12.81 -19.93 8.81
N ARG A 647 -11.86 -18.99 8.87
CA ARG A 647 -10.78 -18.93 9.87
C ARG A 647 -10.38 -17.48 10.15
N VAL A 648 -9.72 -17.25 11.28
CA VAL A 648 -9.17 -15.93 11.59
C VAL A 648 -7.92 -15.64 10.73
N PRO A 649 -7.73 -14.40 10.23
CA PRO A 649 -6.61 -14.06 9.35
C PRO A 649 -5.21 -14.34 9.90
N TRP A 650 -5.05 -14.26 11.22
CA TRP A 650 -3.76 -14.47 11.89
C TRP A 650 -3.53 -15.92 12.36
N GLY A 651 -4.45 -16.85 12.08
CA GLY A 651 -4.35 -18.24 12.57
C GLY A 651 -3.09 -18.96 12.09
N GLY A 652 -2.71 -18.77 10.81
CA GLY A 652 -1.46 -19.31 10.27
C GLY A 652 -0.21 -18.73 10.93
N LEU A 653 -0.23 -17.43 11.25
CA LEU A 653 0.87 -16.79 11.97
C LEU A 653 0.96 -17.30 13.40
N ALA A 654 -0.18 -17.51 14.07
CA ALA A 654 -0.21 -18.11 15.40
C ALA A 654 0.44 -19.50 15.41
N SER A 655 0.08 -20.38 14.46
CA SER A 655 0.68 -21.73 14.31
C SER A 655 2.19 -21.68 14.07
N TYR A 656 2.66 -20.73 13.27
CA TYR A 656 4.10 -20.57 13.03
C TYR A 656 4.83 -20.00 14.25
N VAL A 657 4.22 -19.05 14.96
CA VAL A 657 4.78 -18.43 16.17
C VAL A 657 4.85 -19.43 17.32
N ILE A 658 3.84 -20.29 17.53
CA ILE A 658 3.92 -21.35 18.56
C ILE A 658 5.03 -22.34 18.22
N LYS A 659 5.14 -22.80 16.96
CA LYS A 659 6.23 -23.71 16.54
C LYS A 659 7.60 -23.16 16.87
N LYS A 660 7.89 -21.91 16.46
CA LYS A 660 9.16 -21.24 16.78
C LYS A 660 9.29 -20.96 18.28
N GLY A 661 8.19 -20.64 18.94
CA GLY A 661 8.11 -20.39 20.37
C GLY A 661 8.48 -21.61 21.21
N THR A 662 7.95 -22.79 20.88
CA THR A 662 8.27 -24.07 21.53
C THR A 662 9.76 -24.36 21.43
N MET A 663 10.37 -24.19 20.25
CA MET A 663 11.82 -24.36 20.05
C MET A 663 12.65 -23.39 20.92
N LYS A 664 12.24 -22.13 21.02
CA LYS A 664 12.96 -21.14 21.84
C LYS A 664 12.74 -21.36 23.35
N MET A 665 11.58 -21.86 23.76
CA MET A 665 11.30 -22.25 25.14
C MET A 665 12.15 -23.46 25.55
N GLU A 666 12.24 -24.48 24.71
CA GLU A 666 13.13 -25.63 24.88
C GLU A 666 14.59 -25.19 25.03
N ALA A 667 15.09 -24.38 24.09
CA ALA A 667 16.47 -23.91 24.11
C ALA A 667 16.77 -23.10 25.38
N LEU A 668 15.82 -22.26 25.83
CA LEU A 668 15.96 -21.51 27.09
C LEU A 668 16.03 -22.45 28.30
N ARG A 669 15.10 -23.40 28.40
CA ARG A 669 15.09 -24.40 29.47
C ARG A 669 16.43 -25.14 29.54
N ASP A 670 16.94 -25.60 28.41
CA ASP A 670 18.18 -26.37 28.37
C ASP A 670 19.39 -25.51 28.73
N THR A 671 19.41 -24.25 28.28
CA THR A 671 20.41 -23.26 28.68
C THR A 671 20.43 -23.06 30.19
N LEU A 672 19.26 -22.91 30.82
CA LEU A 672 19.14 -22.76 32.27
C LEU A 672 19.53 -24.03 33.04
N LYS A 673 19.22 -25.22 32.52
CA LYS A 673 19.66 -26.50 33.09
C LYS A 673 21.18 -26.64 33.04
N MET A 674 21.81 -26.29 31.91
CA MET A 674 23.27 -26.35 31.76
C MET A 674 23.97 -25.36 32.69
N ALA A 675 23.47 -24.12 32.78
CA ALA A 675 24.00 -23.09 33.67
C ALA A 675 23.80 -23.39 35.18
N SER A 676 22.89 -24.31 35.52
CA SER A 676 22.75 -24.82 36.89
C SER A 676 23.88 -25.77 37.28
N ASN A 677 24.52 -26.42 36.31
CA ASN A 677 25.56 -27.43 36.51
C ASN A 677 26.98 -26.87 36.35
N ALA A 678 27.10 -25.63 35.89
CA ALA A 678 28.34 -24.86 35.77
C ALA A 678 28.51 -23.94 36.99
#